data_AF-A0A8H7DHC2-F1
#
_entry.id   AF-A0A8H7DHC2-F1
#
_cell.length_a   1.000
_cell.length_b   1.000
_cell.length_c   1.000
_cell.angle_alpha   90.00
_cell.angle_beta   90.00
_cell.angle_gamma   90.00
#
_symmetry.space_group_name_H-M   'P 1'
#
loop_
_entity.id
_entity.type
_entity.pdbx_description
1 polymer ?
#
loop_
_entity_poly.entity_id
_entity_poly.type
_entity_poly.pdbx_seq_one_letter_code
_entity_poly.pdbx_strand_id
1 'polypeptide(L)'
;MLPGRIRRSPPPGPPPRPSAVRWGDSSLRAREHVERHIEAHETQCSENLGGIAKGVPRLIDLVGDRLAMENPETIYATLAEIPPVVLLSNMWRWHRIPYTVLRDILLRLFYDSAKEGAEWDPEGGIQNNIDEWILGNERYLLASGSQDWKHRLVTLDDAERIFPEYLLTNTERLIRRPDTLQGFSILDLGRPQWISIQRSTAAFKKNFNRMSDQLLQNLDWSNLFVAGGIVLASLMAGSSPRQWKSSDIDLYVYGLSPLEANKKIHHVFDTFCANLPPGTRTFVVRNSKTITFYAKYPLRRLQIVLKLVKSPREVLLNFDLDICAMGWDGTSVWMLPRTARALETGSNVFTMNLIYGHYLSDRRASQPQRVFKYASRGYGLRFLPSYVSSLQTAKNVSDDNSSPLNLEVIANKTRVSAKDWIHGLINLHFGHISSISPAVFPGYSLSGFAMLMRSVTLWEMGKTENIAVKDEWSNTSPYEDTPTKDSDAEYPWTEEFSATEYMSHIQKHNLKEVTRWLQSEPQRLRRHGVHSESGYEIYDMVQRVAGAATLDHLLHPVHDLCLPVLLPCHFAVYANDLVSKALASAGLRERKILEMAVRSYNYLGLSGPETEGLFIWRIAPDLMWQQFDRRVDEVFEVLHAFRRMNASLSDELLQAQRLDTELVRLERRRKESAEFDAFAGWVGARPVDLRPWSDNDILI
;
A
#
# COMPACT_ATOMS: atom_id res chain seq x y z
N MET A 1 -24.69 -5.05 65.47
CA MET A 1 -24.62 -6.18 64.51
C MET A 1 -23.85 -5.71 63.29
N LEU A 2 -22.59 -6.13 63.16
CA LEU A 2 -21.72 -5.83 62.02
C LEU A 2 -21.88 -6.95 60.97
N PRO A 3 -22.14 -6.64 59.69
CA PRO A 3 -22.29 -7.64 58.64
C PRO A 3 -20.93 -8.16 58.16
N GLY A 4 -20.92 -9.43 57.75
CA GLY A 4 -19.74 -10.26 57.54
C GLY A 4 -18.79 -9.83 56.41
N ARG A 5 -17.53 -10.25 56.56
CA ARG A 5 -16.46 -10.17 55.57
C ARG A 5 -16.86 -10.88 54.26
N ILE A 6 -17.05 -10.11 53.19
CA ILE A 6 -17.10 -10.61 51.82
C ILE A 6 -15.65 -10.97 51.41
N ARG A 7 -15.40 -12.25 51.10
CA ARG A 7 -14.14 -12.69 50.47
C ARG A 7 -14.04 -12.06 49.08
N ARG A 8 -13.00 -11.26 48.85
CA ARG A 8 -12.64 -10.78 47.50
C ARG A 8 -12.18 -11.96 46.67
N SER A 9 -12.80 -12.18 45.51
CA SER A 9 -12.30 -13.08 44.47
C SER A 9 -10.89 -12.63 44.05
N PRO A 10 -9.96 -13.57 43.77
CA PRO A 10 -8.67 -13.19 43.20
C PRO A 10 -8.88 -12.51 41.84
N PRO A 11 -7.99 -11.59 41.44
CA PRO A 11 -8.05 -10.98 40.11
C PRO A 11 -8.03 -12.08 39.03
N PRO A 12 -8.71 -11.87 37.89
CA PRO A 12 -8.65 -12.83 36.79
C PRO A 12 -7.18 -13.05 36.43
N GLY A 13 -6.76 -14.32 36.43
CA GLY A 13 -5.42 -14.68 35.97
C GLY A 13 -5.21 -14.20 34.52
N PRO A 14 -3.96 -13.98 34.10
CA PRO A 14 -3.67 -13.67 32.72
C PRO A 14 -4.32 -14.72 31.81
N PRO A 15 -4.75 -14.35 30.58
CA PRO A 15 -5.30 -15.31 29.64
C PRO A 15 -4.35 -16.50 29.50
N PRO A 16 -4.86 -17.72 29.30
CA PRO A 16 -4.02 -18.90 29.16
C PRO A 16 -2.95 -18.60 28.12
N ARG A 17 -1.67 -18.74 28.50
CA ARG A 17 -0.57 -18.65 27.54
C ARG A 17 -0.92 -19.63 26.40
N PRO A 18 -0.91 -19.21 25.13
CA PRO A 18 -1.05 -20.17 24.04
C PRO A 18 -0.03 -21.28 24.29
N SER A 19 -0.46 -22.54 24.18
CA SER A 19 0.44 -23.70 24.22
C SER A 19 1.72 -23.35 23.47
N ALA A 20 2.88 -23.46 24.11
CA ALA A 20 4.14 -22.98 23.55
C ALA A 20 4.32 -23.55 22.14
N VAL A 21 4.16 -22.71 21.11
CA VAL A 21 4.28 -23.10 19.71
C VAL A 21 5.69 -23.60 19.51
N ARG A 22 5.84 -24.89 19.22
CA ARG A 22 7.16 -25.46 18.95
C ARG A 22 7.53 -25.17 17.52
N TRP A 23 8.82 -24.99 17.25
CA TRP A 23 9.28 -24.77 15.89
C TRP A 23 8.89 -25.92 14.95
N GLY A 24 8.84 -27.16 15.44
CA GLY A 24 8.33 -28.33 14.70
C GLY A 24 6.90 -28.21 14.17
N ASP A 25 6.04 -27.43 14.85
CA ASP A 25 4.64 -27.20 14.42
C ASP A 25 4.55 -26.16 13.28
N SER A 26 5.62 -25.40 13.03
CA SER A 26 5.65 -24.31 12.05
C SER A 26 5.32 -24.76 10.64
N SER A 27 5.73 -25.99 10.27
CA SER A 27 5.43 -26.53 8.93
C SER A 27 3.93 -26.73 8.71
N LEU A 28 3.24 -27.27 9.72
CA LEU A 28 1.80 -27.54 9.62
C LEU A 28 1.03 -26.22 9.57
N ARG A 29 1.37 -25.28 10.45
CA ARG A 29 0.69 -23.98 10.52
C ARG A 29 0.89 -23.14 9.27
N ALA A 30 2.11 -23.12 8.72
CA ALA A 30 2.42 -22.45 7.46
C ALA A 30 1.60 -23.04 6.29
N ARG A 31 1.49 -24.38 6.24
CA ARG A 31 0.67 -25.06 5.23
C ARG A 31 -0.82 -24.75 5.40
N GLU A 32 -1.36 -24.92 6.60
CA GLU A 32 -2.77 -24.64 6.90
C GLU A 32 -3.13 -23.18 6.58
N HIS A 33 -2.20 -22.25 6.80
CA HIS A 33 -2.37 -20.85 6.42
C HIS A 33 -2.57 -20.70 4.91
N VAL A 34 -1.67 -21.27 4.09
CA VAL A 34 -1.77 -21.25 2.63
C VAL A 34 -3.07 -21.87 2.15
N GLU A 35 -3.40 -23.08 2.62
CA GLU A 35 -4.60 -23.82 2.21
C GLU A 35 -5.89 -23.06 2.54
N ARG A 36 -6.03 -22.59 3.80
CA ARG A 36 -7.21 -21.82 4.23
C ARG A 36 -7.38 -20.52 3.44
N HIS A 37 -6.27 -19.89 3.05
CA HIS A 37 -6.32 -18.63 2.31
C HIS A 37 -6.66 -18.79 0.84
N ILE A 38 -6.22 -19.88 0.21
CA ILE A 38 -6.66 -20.25 -1.13
C ILE A 38 -8.17 -20.53 -1.11
N GLU A 39 -8.64 -21.36 -0.17
CA GLU A 39 -10.06 -21.72 -0.04
C GLU A 39 -10.96 -20.50 0.27
N ALA A 40 -10.52 -19.62 1.17
CA ALA A 40 -11.26 -18.39 1.47
C ALA A 40 -11.38 -17.47 0.25
N HIS A 41 -10.33 -17.38 -0.57
CA HIS A 41 -10.36 -16.60 -1.81
C HIS A 41 -11.29 -17.22 -2.84
N GLU A 42 -11.23 -18.54 -3.04
CA GLU A 42 -12.13 -19.26 -3.96
C GLU A 42 -13.60 -19.10 -3.54
N THR A 43 -13.87 -19.17 -2.23
CA THR A 43 -15.20 -18.94 -1.67
C THR A 43 -15.65 -17.50 -1.92
N GLN A 44 -14.82 -16.50 -1.62
CA GLN A 44 -15.12 -15.08 -1.87
C GLN A 44 -15.38 -14.80 -3.36
N CYS A 45 -14.58 -15.37 -4.26
CA CYS A 45 -14.80 -15.27 -5.70
C CYS A 45 -16.15 -15.89 -6.11
N SER A 46 -16.51 -17.04 -5.54
CA SER A 46 -17.79 -17.70 -5.82
C SER A 46 -19.00 -16.92 -5.29
N GLU A 47 -18.89 -16.31 -4.11
CA GLU A 47 -19.94 -15.48 -3.51
C GLU A 47 -20.14 -14.16 -4.28
N ASN A 48 -19.04 -13.52 -4.70
CA ASN A 48 -19.08 -12.32 -5.54
C ASN A 48 -19.73 -12.56 -6.91
N LEU A 49 -19.59 -13.76 -7.47
CA LEU A 49 -20.26 -14.17 -8.71
C LEU A 49 -21.73 -14.58 -8.50
N GLY A 50 -22.09 -15.03 -7.28
CA GLY A 50 -23.44 -15.50 -6.92
C GLY A 50 -24.36 -14.45 -6.28
N GLY A 51 -23.85 -13.26 -5.99
CA GLY A 51 -24.51 -12.18 -5.25
C GLY A 51 -25.61 -11.43 -6.00
N ILE A 52 -26.58 -12.13 -6.59
CA ILE A 52 -27.89 -11.54 -6.86
C ILE A 52 -28.76 -11.85 -5.65
N ALA A 53 -29.16 -10.81 -4.92
CA ALA A 53 -30.07 -10.94 -3.79
C ALA A 53 -31.28 -11.81 -4.21
N LYS A 54 -31.43 -12.98 -3.57
CA LYS A 54 -32.62 -13.83 -3.73
C LYS A 54 -33.80 -13.14 -3.06
N GLY A 55 -34.45 -12.24 -3.79
CA GLY A 55 -35.66 -11.53 -3.40
C GLY A 55 -36.17 -10.68 -4.57
N VAL A 56 -37.48 -10.38 -4.61
CA VAL A 56 -38.04 -9.45 -5.60
C VAL A 56 -37.45 -8.06 -5.32
N PRO A 57 -36.70 -7.44 -6.26
CA PRO A 57 -36.14 -6.10 -6.06
C PRO A 57 -37.25 -5.09 -5.80
N ARG A 58 -37.06 -4.16 -4.87
CA ARG A 58 -38.03 -3.07 -4.71
C ARG A 58 -37.95 -2.19 -5.95
N LEU A 59 -39.05 -1.52 -6.30
CA LEU A 59 -39.09 -0.60 -7.44
C LEU A 59 -37.95 0.43 -7.42
N ILE A 60 -37.58 0.91 -6.23
CA ILE A 60 -36.50 1.88 -6.05
C ILE A 60 -35.10 1.31 -6.32
N ASP A 61 -34.91 0.01 -6.13
CA ASP A 61 -33.65 -0.67 -6.42
C ASP A 61 -33.51 -0.86 -7.94
N LEU A 62 -34.63 -1.16 -8.64
CA LEU A 62 -34.69 -1.22 -10.11
C LEU A 62 -34.38 0.13 -10.78
N VAL A 63 -34.82 1.25 -10.17
CA VAL A 63 -34.46 2.59 -10.63
C VAL A 63 -32.96 2.81 -10.57
N GLY A 64 -32.31 2.45 -9.46
CA GLY A 64 -30.86 2.50 -9.31
C GLY A 64 -30.13 1.63 -10.33
N ASP A 65 -30.61 0.42 -10.59
CA ASP A 65 -30.03 -0.47 -11.61
C ASP A 65 -30.19 0.10 -13.03
N ARG A 66 -31.31 0.77 -13.34
CA ARG A 66 -31.50 1.47 -14.63
C ARG A 66 -30.56 2.67 -14.78
N LEU A 67 -30.33 3.42 -13.71
CA LEU A 67 -29.35 4.52 -13.67
C LEU A 67 -27.89 4.03 -13.69
N ALA A 68 -27.65 2.75 -13.42
CA ALA A 68 -26.34 2.12 -13.52
C ALA A 68 -26.02 1.62 -14.94
N MET A 69 -26.96 1.70 -15.89
CA MET A 69 -26.77 1.32 -17.28
C MET A 69 -25.77 2.24 -18.00
N GLU A 70 -25.20 1.74 -19.09
CA GLU A 70 -24.11 2.42 -19.83
C GLU A 70 -24.59 3.50 -20.80
N ASN A 71 -25.87 3.49 -21.19
CA ASN A 71 -26.40 4.44 -22.16
C ASN A 71 -26.73 5.79 -21.49
N PRO A 72 -26.03 6.90 -21.83
CA PRO A 72 -26.28 8.21 -21.24
C PRO A 72 -27.70 8.73 -21.51
N GLU A 73 -28.26 8.52 -22.70
CA GLU A 73 -29.63 8.95 -23.03
C GLU A 73 -30.65 8.28 -22.13
N THR A 74 -30.50 6.97 -21.89
CA THR A 74 -31.35 6.21 -20.98
C THR A 74 -31.21 6.72 -19.54
N ILE A 75 -29.99 7.03 -19.10
CA ILE A 75 -29.74 7.60 -17.77
C ILE A 75 -30.47 8.94 -17.63
N TYR A 76 -30.30 9.86 -18.59
CA TYR A 76 -30.89 11.20 -18.50
C TYR A 76 -32.42 11.19 -18.60
N ALA A 77 -32.99 10.35 -19.48
CA ALA A 77 -34.43 10.15 -19.53
C ALA A 77 -34.96 9.60 -18.20
N THR A 78 -34.27 8.61 -17.63
CA THR A 78 -34.64 8.03 -16.32
C THR A 78 -34.52 9.07 -15.21
N LEU A 79 -33.44 9.87 -15.18
CA LEU A 79 -33.28 10.93 -14.19
C LEU A 79 -34.43 11.93 -14.26
N ALA A 80 -34.78 12.42 -15.45
CA ALA A 80 -35.83 13.42 -15.65
C ALA A 80 -37.20 12.99 -15.08
N GLU A 81 -37.51 11.70 -15.14
CA GLU A 81 -38.78 11.14 -14.65
C GLU A 81 -38.85 11.00 -13.12
N ILE A 82 -37.71 10.98 -12.42
CA ILE A 82 -37.69 10.74 -10.97
C ILE A 82 -37.90 12.06 -10.20
N PRO A 83 -38.84 12.12 -9.24
CA PRO A 83 -39.02 13.30 -8.38
C PRO A 83 -37.79 13.58 -7.49
N PRO A 84 -37.43 14.86 -7.22
CA PRO A 84 -36.31 15.25 -6.36
C PRO A 84 -36.30 14.56 -4.99
N VAL A 85 -37.45 14.47 -4.32
CA VAL A 85 -37.59 13.81 -3.01
C VAL A 85 -37.19 12.33 -3.03
N VAL A 86 -37.46 11.65 -4.14
CA VAL A 86 -37.11 10.23 -4.32
C VAL A 86 -35.59 10.10 -4.52
N LEU A 87 -34.99 10.99 -5.29
CA LEU A 87 -33.53 11.04 -5.48
C LEU A 87 -32.81 11.28 -4.15
N LEU A 88 -33.20 12.34 -3.42
CA LEU A 88 -32.59 12.72 -2.15
C LEU A 88 -32.63 11.58 -1.12
N SER A 89 -33.73 10.83 -1.07
CA SER A 89 -33.94 9.75 -0.09
C SER A 89 -33.18 8.46 -0.42
N ASN A 90 -32.71 8.26 -1.67
CA ASN A 90 -32.24 6.95 -2.13
C ASN A 90 -30.87 6.95 -2.80
N MET A 91 -30.39 8.07 -3.37
CA MET A 91 -29.16 8.10 -4.16
C MET A 91 -27.94 7.53 -3.43
N TRP A 92 -27.86 7.75 -2.11
CA TRP A 92 -26.76 7.30 -1.26
C TRP A 92 -26.66 5.78 -1.13
N ARG A 93 -27.75 5.04 -1.41
CA ARG A 93 -27.78 3.56 -1.36
C ARG A 93 -27.46 2.94 -2.72
N TRP A 94 -27.53 3.71 -3.80
CA TRP A 94 -27.27 3.22 -5.14
C TRP A 94 -25.79 3.25 -5.45
N HIS A 95 -25.01 2.39 -4.78
CA HIS A 95 -23.55 2.29 -4.97
C HIS A 95 -23.15 1.86 -6.39
N ARG A 96 -24.11 1.47 -7.23
CA ARG A 96 -23.87 0.99 -8.58
C ARG A 96 -23.88 2.07 -9.67
N ILE A 97 -24.46 3.23 -9.40
CA ILE A 97 -24.52 4.29 -10.42
C ILE A 97 -23.11 4.87 -10.68
N PRO A 98 -22.83 5.38 -11.89
CA PRO A 98 -21.60 6.11 -12.13
C PRO A 98 -21.49 7.36 -11.25
N TYR A 99 -20.27 7.74 -10.87
CA TYR A 99 -20.06 8.93 -10.03
C TYR A 99 -20.52 10.23 -10.70
N THR A 100 -20.40 10.32 -12.02
CA THR A 100 -20.95 11.44 -12.82
C THR A 100 -22.46 11.54 -12.68
N VAL A 101 -23.17 10.41 -12.65
CA VAL A 101 -24.63 10.37 -12.44
C VAL A 101 -25.00 10.81 -11.03
N LEU A 102 -24.26 10.38 -10.00
CA LEU A 102 -24.45 10.89 -8.65
C LEU A 102 -24.28 12.42 -8.58
N ARG A 103 -23.28 12.96 -9.29
CA ARG A 103 -23.02 14.40 -9.34
C ARG A 103 -24.10 15.15 -10.12
N ASP A 104 -24.60 14.60 -11.22
CA ASP A 104 -25.73 15.16 -11.97
C ASP A 104 -27.01 15.22 -11.10
N ILE A 105 -27.25 14.19 -10.27
CA ILE A 105 -28.34 14.21 -9.28
C ILE A 105 -28.15 15.34 -8.28
N LEU A 106 -26.96 15.48 -7.69
CA LEU A 106 -26.68 16.53 -6.70
C LEU A 106 -26.85 17.94 -7.30
N LEU A 107 -26.35 18.17 -8.52
CA LEU A 107 -26.52 19.42 -9.23
C LEU A 107 -27.99 19.74 -9.46
N ARG A 108 -28.79 18.76 -9.91
CA ARG A 108 -30.23 18.94 -10.08
C ARG A 108 -30.91 19.32 -8.77
N LEU A 109 -30.64 18.60 -7.69
CA LEU A 109 -31.26 18.87 -6.39
C LEU A 109 -30.93 20.27 -5.87
N PHE A 110 -29.69 20.72 -6.06
CA PHE A 110 -29.26 22.07 -5.72
C PHE A 110 -30.00 23.16 -6.52
N TYR A 111 -30.18 22.97 -7.83
CA TYR A 111 -30.94 23.92 -8.65
C TYR A 111 -32.42 23.95 -8.28
N ASP A 112 -33.02 22.80 -7.97
CA ASP A 112 -34.42 22.72 -7.59
C ASP A 112 -34.66 23.39 -6.22
N SER A 113 -33.77 23.18 -5.23
CA SER A 113 -33.88 23.85 -3.93
C SER A 113 -33.68 25.36 -4.00
N ALA A 114 -32.75 25.83 -4.84
CA ALA A 114 -32.52 27.25 -5.06
C ALA A 114 -33.76 27.95 -5.65
N LYS A 115 -34.56 27.25 -6.47
CA LYS A 115 -35.83 27.77 -6.99
C LYS A 115 -36.93 27.84 -5.94
N GLU A 116 -36.93 26.93 -4.98
CA GLU A 116 -37.95 26.84 -3.93
C GLU A 116 -37.68 27.78 -2.73
N GLY A 117 -36.56 28.53 -2.75
CA GLY A 117 -36.23 29.50 -1.70
C GLY A 117 -35.90 28.88 -0.34
N ALA A 118 -35.63 27.57 -0.31
CA ALA A 118 -35.24 26.86 0.91
C ALA A 118 -33.76 27.13 1.24
N GLU A 119 -33.44 27.34 2.52
CA GLU A 119 -32.07 27.25 3.04
C GLU A 119 -31.60 25.79 2.89
N TRP A 120 -30.92 25.52 1.78
CA TRP A 120 -30.20 24.27 1.61
C TRP A 120 -28.86 24.40 2.35
N ASP A 121 -28.73 23.76 3.51
CA ASP A 121 -27.49 23.69 4.32
C ASP A 121 -26.62 22.49 3.86
N PRO A 122 -25.71 22.66 2.88
CA PRO A 122 -25.18 21.56 2.06
C PRO A 122 -23.90 20.93 2.58
N GLU A 123 -22.96 21.73 3.08
CA GLU A 123 -21.55 21.44 2.84
C GLU A 123 -21.04 20.29 3.71
N GLY A 124 -21.56 20.18 4.93
CA GLY A 124 -21.09 19.16 5.86
C GLY A 124 -21.77 17.80 5.70
N GLY A 125 -23.09 17.77 5.51
CA GLY A 125 -23.87 16.52 5.42
C GLY A 125 -23.70 15.79 4.09
N ILE A 126 -23.70 16.53 2.97
CA ILE A 126 -23.58 15.97 1.63
C ILE A 126 -22.19 15.38 1.40
N GLN A 127 -21.14 16.07 1.83
CA GLN A 127 -19.77 15.60 1.64
C GLN A 127 -19.51 14.25 2.34
N ASN A 128 -20.04 14.06 3.56
CA ASN A 128 -19.95 12.77 4.25
C ASN A 128 -20.69 11.67 3.51
N ASN A 129 -21.88 11.97 3.00
CA ASN A 129 -22.68 10.99 2.28
C ASN A 129 -22.01 10.59 0.96
N ILE A 130 -21.30 11.51 0.29
CA ILE A 130 -20.45 11.19 -0.87
C ILE A 130 -19.34 10.23 -0.46
N ASP A 131 -18.64 10.49 0.65
CA ASP A 131 -17.54 9.64 1.10
C ASP A 131 -18.03 8.22 1.47
N GLU A 132 -19.15 8.10 2.18
CA GLU A 132 -19.79 6.80 2.48
C GLU A 132 -20.26 6.09 1.21
N TRP A 133 -20.83 6.83 0.25
CA TRP A 133 -21.19 6.28 -1.04
C TRP A 133 -19.97 5.78 -1.82
N ILE A 134 -18.86 6.52 -1.81
CA ILE A 134 -17.59 6.13 -2.45
C ILE A 134 -17.07 4.83 -1.84
N LEU A 135 -17.07 4.71 -0.51
CA LEU A 135 -16.68 3.45 0.17
C LEU A 135 -17.57 2.28 -0.26
N GLY A 136 -18.89 2.49 -0.36
CA GLY A 136 -19.84 1.48 -0.85
C GLY A 136 -19.62 1.13 -2.34
N ASN A 137 -19.32 2.13 -3.16
CA ASN A 137 -19.03 1.97 -4.59
C ASN A 137 -17.75 1.14 -4.80
N GLU A 138 -16.67 1.42 -4.06
CA GLU A 138 -15.43 0.65 -4.17
C GLU A 138 -15.60 -0.81 -3.74
N ARG A 139 -16.34 -1.09 -2.66
CA ARG A 139 -16.69 -2.47 -2.28
C ARG A 139 -17.39 -3.20 -3.43
N TYR A 140 -18.27 -2.53 -4.15
CA TYR A 140 -18.86 -3.09 -5.36
C TYR A 140 -17.83 -3.30 -6.46
N LEU A 141 -16.96 -2.31 -6.76
CA LEU A 141 -15.97 -2.42 -7.82
C LEU A 141 -15.02 -3.60 -7.60
N LEU A 142 -14.67 -3.86 -6.34
CA LEU A 142 -13.87 -4.99 -5.89
C LEU A 142 -14.56 -6.34 -6.10
N ALA A 143 -15.88 -6.39 -5.89
CA ALA A 143 -16.68 -7.60 -6.11
C ALA A 143 -17.04 -7.81 -7.59
N SER A 144 -17.07 -6.74 -8.39
CA SER A 144 -17.58 -6.79 -9.77
C SER A 144 -16.57 -7.41 -10.75
N GLY A 145 -16.96 -8.51 -11.37
CA GLY A 145 -16.22 -9.12 -12.49
C GLY A 145 -16.44 -8.45 -13.84
N SER A 146 -16.90 -7.17 -13.87
CA SER A 146 -17.24 -6.48 -15.13
C SER A 146 -16.07 -6.50 -16.10
N GLN A 147 -16.33 -6.92 -17.34
CA GLN A 147 -15.35 -6.96 -18.43
C GLN A 147 -14.92 -5.56 -18.88
N ASP A 148 -15.81 -4.57 -18.80
CA ASP A 148 -15.41 -3.18 -18.99
C ASP A 148 -14.91 -2.58 -17.67
N TRP A 149 -13.60 -2.39 -17.61
CA TRP A 149 -12.93 -1.81 -16.46
C TRP A 149 -13.12 -0.29 -16.36
N LYS A 150 -13.49 0.37 -17.46
CA LYS A 150 -13.69 1.82 -17.53
C LYS A 150 -14.96 2.26 -16.80
N HIS A 151 -15.96 1.38 -16.75
CA HIS A 151 -17.23 1.66 -16.11
C HIS A 151 -17.04 2.09 -14.64
N ARG A 152 -17.67 3.21 -14.27
CA ARG A 152 -17.65 3.86 -12.93
C ARG A 152 -16.33 4.48 -12.49
N LEU A 153 -15.29 4.42 -13.32
CA LEU A 153 -14.19 5.38 -13.20
C LEU A 153 -14.64 6.73 -13.74
N VAL A 154 -13.88 7.77 -13.42
CA VAL A 154 -14.08 9.11 -13.99
C VAL A 154 -12.82 9.56 -14.71
N THR A 155 -13.00 10.44 -15.68
CA THR A 155 -11.92 10.98 -16.49
C THR A 155 -11.73 12.47 -16.27
N LEU A 156 -10.62 13.02 -16.77
CA LEU A 156 -10.43 14.47 -16.81
C LEU A 156 -11.48 15.17 -17.70
N ASP A 157 -12.03 14.48 -18.70
CA ASP A 157 -13.07 15.05 -19.56
C ASP A 157 -14.42 15.14 -18.82
N ASP A 158 -14.61 14.39 -17.71
CA ASP A 158 -15.76 14.51 -16.81
C ASP A 158 -15.63 15.67 -15.79
N ALA A 159 -14.53 16.43 -15.82
CA ALA A 159 -14.18 17.41 -14.78
C ALA A 159 -15.29 18.42 -14.46
N GLU A 160 -16.04 18.88 -15.47
CA GLU A 160 -17.13 19.85 -15.31
C GLU A 160 -18.33 19.29 -14.56
N ARG A 161 -18.52 17.97 -14.60
CA ARG A 161 -19.59 17.27 -13.88
C ARG A 161 -19.16 16.91 -12.47
N ILE A 162 -17.90 16.52 -12.27
CA ILE A 162 -17.43 15.97 -10.99
C ILE A 162 -16.98 17.04 -10.00
N PHE A 163 -16.60 18.23 -10.46
CA PHE A 163 -16.22 19.36 -9.58
C PHE A 163 -17.33 20.41 -9.56
N PRO A 164 -17.96 20.68 -8.41
CA PRO A 164 -19.06 21.66 -8.34
C PRO A 164 -18.55 23.10 -8.40
N GLU A 165 -17.45 23.40 -7.71
CA GLU A 165 -16.84 24.74 -7.65
C GLU A 165 -15.54 24.80 -8.45
N TYR A 166 -15.67 24.90 -9.77
CA TYR A 166 -14.53 25.10 -10.67
C TYR A 166 -14.61 26.42 -11.42
N LEU A 167 -13.43 26.97 -11.74
CA LEU A 167 -13.27 28.06 -12.69
C LEU A 167 -12.35 27.59 -13.82
N LEU A 168 -12.90 27.54 -15.04
CA LEU A 168 -12.12 27.22 -16.23
C LEU A 168 -11.50 28.49 -16.81
N THR A 169 -10.17 28.50 -16.92
CA THR A 169 -9.41 29.59 -17.55
C THR A 169 -8.85 29.13 -18.90
N ASN A 170 -8.18 30.05 -19.61
CA ASN A 170 -7.51 29.73 -20.87
C ASN A 170 -6.38 28.70 -20.72
N THR A 171 -5.74 28.64 -19.54
CA THR A 171 -4.55 27.81 -19.30
C THR A 171 -4.83 26.61 -18.42
N GLU A 172 -5.78 26.73 -17.49
CA GLU A 172 -5.95 25.77 -16.39
C GLU A 172 -7.38 25.74 -15.84
N ARG A 173 -7.68 24.70 -15.05
CA ARG A 173 -8.92 24.55 -14.30
C ARG A 173 -8.62 24.73 -12.83
N LEU A 174 -9.17 25.77 -12.24
CA LEU A 174 -9.08 26.05 -10.81
C LEU A 174 -10.21 25.33 -10.09
N ILE A 175 -9.90 24.67 -8.98
CA ILE A 175 -10.88 24.00 -8.11
C ILE A 175 -10.78 24.63 -6.73
N ARG A 176 -11.90 25.16 -6.24
CA ARG A 176 -12.01 25.66 -4.87
C ARG A 176 -12.28 24.49 -3.93
N ARG A 177 -11.56 24.45 -2.81
CA ARG A 177 -11.74 23.46 -1.76
C ARG A 177 -12.64 23.99 -0.65
N PRO A 178 -13.51 23.16 -0.05
CA PRO A 178 -14.38 23.58 1.06
C PRO A 178 -13.58 24.08 2.25
N ASP A 179 -14.01 25.16 2.91
CA ASP A 179 -13.25 25.76 4.02
C ASP A 179 -13.17 24.85 5.26
N THR A 180 -14.22 24.05 5.49
CA THR A 180 -14.28 23.07 6.57
C THR A 180 -14.72 21.71 6.06
N LEU A 181 -14.27 20.64 6.71
CA LEU A 181 -14.66 19.27 6.43
C LEU A 181 -15.11 18.63 7.75
N GLN A 182 -16.26 17.94 7.74
CA GLN A 182 -16.73 17.26 8.95
C GLN A 182 -15.87 16.05 9.32
N GLY A 183 -15.92 15.63 10.58
CA GLY A 183 -15.10 14.53 11.10
C GLY A 183 -13.84 15.06 11.77
N PHE A 184 -12.76 14.30 11.71
CA PHE A 184 -11.49 14.68 12.31
C PHE A 184 -10.39 14.68 11.26
N SER A 185 -9.76 15.83 11.01
CA SER A 185 -8.69 15.96 10.04
C SER A 185 -7.35 16.26 10.70
N ILE A 186 -6.29 15.75 10.09
CA ILE A 186 -4.89 16.01 10.46
C ILE A 186 -4.08 16.32 9.21
N LEU A 187 -2.93 16.99 9.38
CA LEU A 187 -2.04 17.34 8.28
C LEU A 187 -2.64 18.35 7.27
N ASP A 188 -3.63 19.14 7.71
CA ASP A 188 -4.32 20.14 6.87
C ASP A 188 -3.61 21.50 6.78
N LEU A 189 -2.56 21.76 7.58
CA LEU A 189 -1.81 23.02 7.52
C LEU A 189 -1.22 23.30 6.13
N GLY A 190 -0.98 22.25 5.33
CA GLY A 190 -0.49 22.36 3.96
C GLY A 190 -1.57 22.42 2.89
N ARG A 191 -2.87 22.34 3.27
CA ARG A 191 -4.00 22.21 2.32
C ARG A 191 -4.38 23.58 1.74
N PRO A 192 -4.06 23.88 0.48
CA PRO A 192 -4.44 25.16 -0.14
C PRO A 192 -5.95 25.24 -0.36
N GLN A 193 -6.51 26.44 -0.31
CA GLN A 193 -7.93 26.68 -0.63
C GLN A 193 -8.22 26.50 -2.12
N TRP A 194 -7.24 26.76 -2.98
CA TRP A 194 -7.35 26.58 -4.42
C TRP A 194 -6.27 25.63 -4.93
N ILE A 195 -6.65 24.75 -5.85
CA ILE A 195 -5.69 24.02 -6.67
C ILE A 195 -5.93 24.31 -8.14
N SER A 196 -4.88 24.11 -8.92
CA SER A 196 -4.94 24.23 -10.37
C SER A 196 -4.57 22.91 -11.04
N ILE A 197 -5.44 22.45 -11.94
CA ILE A 197 -5.23 21.24 -12.75
C ILE A 197 -5.28 21.56 -14.25
N GLN A 198 -4.77 20.64 -15.07
CA GLN A 198 -4.79 20.79 -16.53
C GLN A 198 -6.23 20.99 -17.04
N ARG A 199 -6.41 21.96 -17.94
CA ARG A 199 -7.74 22.30 -18.50
C ARG A 199 -8.40 21.19 -19.32
N SER A 200 -7.62 20.25 -19.86
CA SER A 200 -8.10 19.21 -20.78
C SER A 200 -7.11 18.05 -20.85
N THR A 201 -7.57 16.90 -21.34
CA THR A 201 -6.75 15.72 -21.62
C THR A 201 -5.59 16.01 -22.60
N ALA A 202 -5.80 16.88 -23.59
CA ALA A 202 -4.73 17.30 -24.50
C ALA A 202 -3.62 18.10 -23.78
N ALA A 203 -4.00 19.02 -22.88
CA ALA A 203 -3.06 19.77 -22.06
C ALA A 203 -2.29 18.84 -21.10
N PHE A 204 -3.00 17.87 -20.49
CA PHE A 204 -2.39 16.81 -19.71
C PHE A 204 -1.35 16.03 -20.51
N LYS A 205 -1.68 15.53 -21.71
CA LYS A 205 -0.75 14.76 -22.54
C LYS A 205 0.53 15.54 -22.85
N LYS A 206 0.40 16.83 -23.19
CA LYS A 206 1.55 17.72 -23.40
C LYS A 206 2.41 17.82 -22.14
N ASN A 207 1.79 17.99 -20.97
CA ASN A 207 2.51 18.08 -19.71
C ASN A 207 3.16 16.75 -19.29
N PHE A 208 2.46 15.63 -19.49
CA PHE A 208 2.94 14.28 -19.23
C PHE A 208 4.17 13.95 -20.08
N ASN A 209 4.14 14.26 -21.38
CA ASN A 209 5.30 14.08 -22.25
C ASN A 209 6.52 14.88 -21.77
N ARG A 210 6.30 16.11 -21.28
CA ARG A 210 7.36 16.93 -20.69
C ARG A 210 7.86 16.38 -19.35
N MET A 211 6.96 15.91 -18.49
CA MET A 211 7.31 15.33 -17.18
C MET A 211 8.08 14.03 -17.31
N SER A 212 7.73 13.19 -18.28
CA SER A 212 8.35 11.89 -18.56
C SER A 212 9.61 11.99 -19.44
N ASP A 213 10.18 13.18 -19.62
CA ASP A 213 11.35 13.43 -20.48
C ASP A 213 11.20 12.87 -21.91
N GLN A 214 9.96 12.78 -22.41
CA GLN A 214 9.61 12.22 -23.72
C GLN A 214 10.00 10.74 -23.91
N LEU A 215 10.33 10.02 -22.83
CA LEU A 215 10.83 8.64 -22.86
C LEU A 215 9.81 7.62 -23.39
N LEU A 216 8.52 7.98 -23.37
CA LEU A 216 7.41 7.11 -23.80
C LEU A 216 6.83 7.50 -25.17
N GLN A 217 7.53 8.31 -25.97
CA GLN A 217 7.06 8.64 -27.30
C GLN A 217 6.91 7.39 -28.17
N ASN A 218 5.81 7.32 -28.91
CA ASN A 218 5.45 6.20 -29.79
C ASN A 218 5.27 4.84 -29.10
N LEU A 219 5.12 4.83 -27.76
CA LEU A 219 4.77 3.63 -27.03
C LEU A 219 3.39 3.11 -27.50
N ASP A 220 3.31 1.84 -27.91
CA ASP A 220 2.05 1.13 -27.99
C ASP A 220 1.49 0.86 -26.57
N TRP A 221 0.45 1.61 -26.23
CA TRP A 221 -0.20 1.61 -24.91
C TRP A 221 -1.11 0.39 -24.65
N SER A 222 -1.31 -0.49 -25.64
CA SER A 222 -2.08 -1.72 -25.45
C SER A 222 -1.54 -2.51 -24.26
N ASN A 223 -2.39 -2.83 -23.28
CA ASN A 223 -2.05 -3.55 -22.05
C ASN A 223 -1.07 -2.81 -21.11
N LEU A 224 -0.90 -1.49 -21.27
CA LEU A 224 -0.03 -0.66 -20.44
C LEU A 224 -0.80 0.47 -19.77
N PHE A 225 -0.41 0.78 -18.53
CA PHE A 225 -1.05 1.83 -17.76
C PHE A 225 -0.03 2.50 -16.83
N VAL A 226 0.15 3.82 -16.96
CA VAL A 226 0.98 4.59 -16.02
C VAL A 226 0.11 5.09 -14.89
N ALA A 227 0.53 4.96 -13.63
CA ALA A 227 -0.30 5.37 -12.50
C ALA A 227 0.48 6.07 -11.39
N GLY A 228 -0.24 6.73 -10.47
CA GLY A 228 0.34 7.28 -9.26
C GLY A 228 0.98 8.67 -9.42
N GLY A 229 2.13 8.88 -8.80
CA GLY A 229 2.66 10.22 -8.51
C GLY A 229 2.99 11.05 -9.75
N ILE A 230 3.48 10.44 -10.83
CA ILE A 230 3.81 11.16 -12.07
C ILE A 230 2.55 11.62 -12.83
N VAL A 231 1.45 10.88 -12.72
CA VAL A 231 0.16 11.24 -13.31
C VAL A 231 -0.41 12.44 -12.55
N LEU A 232 -0.38 12.41 -11.22
CA LEU A 232 -0.75 13.58 -10.41
C LEU A 232 0.12 14.79 -10.76
N ALA A 233 1.45 14.63 -10.83
CA ALA A 233 2.36 15.70 -11.20
C ALA A 233 1.99 16.33 -12.55
N SER A 234 1.64 15.47 -13.52
CA SER A 234 1.25 15.88 -14.88
C SER A 234 -0.12 16.55 -14.91
N LEU A 235 -1.02 16.18 -13.99
CA LEU A 235 -2.34 16.77 -13.82
C LEU A 235 -2.31 18.15 -13.15
N MET A 236 -1.39 18.40 -12.22
CA MET A 236 -1.29 19.73 -11.60
C MET A 236 -0.80 20.76 -12.63
N ALA A 237 -1.48 21.90 -12.74
CA ALA A 237 -1.01 23.01 -13.55
C ALA A 237 0.10 23.77 -12.81
N GLY A 238 1.05 24.35 -13.56
CA GLY A 238 2.22 25.03 -12.99
C GLY A 238 3.27 24.10 -12.36
N SER A 239 3.04 22.78 -12.30
CA SER A 239 4.02 21.83 -11.81
C SER A 239 5.29 21.84 -12.67
N SER A 240 6.45 21.76 -12.02
CA SER A 240 7.74 21.69 -12.72
C SER A 240 8.39 20.30 -12.55
N PRO A 241 9.11 19.79 -13.57
CA PRO A 241 9.87 18.56 -13.45
C PRO A 241 10.87 18.60 -12.30
N ARG A 242 11.36 19.79 -11.91
CA ARG A 242 12.26 19.99 -10.76
C ARG A 242 11.57 19.68 -9.43
N GLN A 243 10.35 20.17 -9.23
CA GLN A 243 9.57 19.89 -8.01
C GLN A 243 9.22 18.40 -7.87
N TRP A 244 9.12 17.70 -9.00
CA TRP A 244 8.77 16.28 -9.07
C TRP A 244 9.94 15.41 -9.54
N LYS A 245 11.19 15.84 -9.33
CA LYS A 245 12.39 15.17 -9.86
C LYS A 245 12.56 13.75 -9.32
N SER A 246 12.08 13.49 -8.10
CA SER A 246 12.13 12.18 -7.44
C SER A 246 10.94 11.26 -7.78
N SER A 247 9.98 11.70 -8.59
CA SER A 247 8.88 10.85 -9.02
C SER A 247 9.31 9.98 -10.20
N ASP A 248 9.27 8.66 -10.03
CA ASP A 248 9.50 7.70 -11.10
C ASP A 248 8.28 7.56 -12.01
N ILE A 249 8.48 6.97 -13.19
CA ILE A 249 7.39 6.58 -14.09
C ILE A 249 6.96 5.15 -13.73
N ASP A 250 5.94 5.01 -12.89
CA ASP A 250 5.38 3.71 -12.51
C ASP A 250 4.45 3.19 -13.63
N LEU A 251 4.93 2.22 -14.40
CA LEU A 251 4.22 1.54 -15.48
C LEU A 251 3.70 0.17 -15.02
N TYR A 252 2.44 -0.11 -15.31
CA TYR A 252 1.78 -1.38 -15.03
C TYR A 252 1.46 -2.10 -16.33
N VAL A 253 1.63 -3.43 -16.31
CA VAL A 253 1.18 -4.33 -17.37
C VAL A 253 -0.11 -5.00 -16.89
N TYR A 254 -1.13 -5.06 -17.73
CA TYR A 254 -2.41 -5.65 -17.35
C TYR A 254 -3.00 -6.58 -18.43
N GLY A 255 -3.79 -7.55 -18.01
CA GLY A 255 -4.58 -8.41 -18.91
C GLY A 255 -3.74 -9.30 -19.83
N LEU A 256 -2.50 -9.60 -19.45
CA LEU A 256 -1.59 -10.49 -20.18
C LEU A 256 -1.17 -11.66 -19.29
N SER A 257 -0.76 -12.78 -19.89
CA SER A 257 -0.05 -13.85 -19.18
C SER A 257 1.38 -13.44 -18.83
N PRO A 258 2.06 -14.11 -17.89
CA PRO A 258 3.46 -13.82 -17.54
C PRO A 258 4.42 -13.82 -18.75
N LEU A 259 4.25 -14.73 -19.71
CA LEU A 259 5.09 -14.80 -20.91
C LEU A 259 4.85 -13.62 -21.85
N GLU A 260 3.58 -13.23 -22.06
CA GLU A 260 3.22 -12.08 -22.87
C GLU A 260 3.66 -10.77 -22.22
N ALA A 261 3.53 -10.67 -20.89
CA ALA A 261 4.00 -9.54 -20.12
C ALA A 261 5.52 -9.36 -20.26
N ASN A 262 6.30 -10.45 -20.18
CA ASN A 262 7.75 -10.41 -20.41
C ASN A 262 8.08 -9.88 -21.81
N LYS A 263 7.38 -10.36 -22.86
CA LYS A 263 7.53 -9.82 -24.22
C LYS A 263 7.16 -8.34 -24.30
N LYS A 264 6.10 -7.92 -23.60
CA LYS A 264 5.69 -6.51 -23.57
C LYS A 264 6.76 -5.63 -22.93
N ILE A 265 7.48 -6.10 -21.91
CA ILE A 265 8.61 -5.37 -21.32
C ILE A 265 9.70 -5.07 -22.35
N HIS A 266 10.01 -5.99 -23.29
CA HIS A 266 10.97 -5.70 -24.37
C HIS A 266 10.52 -4.52 -25.22
N HIS A 267 9.26 -4.50 -25.65
CA HIS A 267 8.70 -3.35 -26.39
C HIS A 267 8.82 -2.03 -25.62
N VAL A 268 8.57 -2.03 -24.31
CA VAL A 268 8.75 -0.84 -23.46
C VAL A 268 10.23 -0.43 -23.41
N PHE A 269 11.14 -1.39 -23.25
CA PHE A 269 12.58 -1.13 -23.21
C PHE A 269 13.11 -0.57 -24.52
N ASP A 270 12.68 -1.12 -25.66
CA ASP A 270 13.06 -0.64 -26.99
C ASP A 270 12.54 0.79 -27.23
N THR A 271 11.29 1.06 -26.83
CA THR A 271 10.71 2.41 -26.89
C THR A 271 11.51 3.39 -26.02
N PHE A 272 11.83 2.99 -24.79
CA PHE A 272 12.64 3.80 -23.88
C PHE A 272 14.00 4.12 -24.50
N CYS A 273 14.71 3.12 -25.03
CA CYS A 273 16.02 3.28 -25.64
C CYS A 273 15.99 4.17 -26.89
N ALA A 274 14.97 4.00 -27.74
CA ALA A 274 14.80 4.80 -28.97
C ALA A 274 14.62 6.30 -28.69
N ASN A 275 14.11 6.64 -27.50
CA ASN A 275 13.87 8.02 -27.07
C ASN A 275 15.03 8.61 -26.25
N LEU A 276 16.11 7.88 -26.01
CA LEU A 276 17.31 8.39 -25.32
C LEU A 276 18.20 9.20 -26.28
N PRO A 277 18.98 10.16 -25.76
CA PRO A 277 20.02 10.82 -26.55
C PRO A 277 21.01 9.79 -27.12
N PRO A 278 21.51 9.97 -28.37
CA PRO A 278 22.45 9.04 -28.98
C PRO A 278 23.68 8.76 -28.10
N GLY A 279 24.07 7.48 -27.99
CA GLY A 279 25.21 7.04 -27.18
C GLY A 279 24.96 6.96 -25.67
N THR A 280 23.73 7.23 -25.20
CA THR A 280 23.36 7.05 -23.79
C THR A 280 23.38 5.57 -23.42
N ARG A 281 24.13 5.22 -22.37
CA ARG A 281 24.13 3.86 -21.83
C ARG A 281 22.91 3.64 -20.94
N THR A 282 22.33 2.45 -21.04
CA THR A 282 21.24 1.99 -20.19
C THR A 282 21.74 1.03 -19.13
N PHE A 283 21.05 1.00 -18.01
CA PHE A 283 21.21 0.00 -16.98
C PHE A 283 19.83 -0.40 -16.48
N VAL A 284 19.56 -1.70 -16.44
CA VAL A 284 18.27 -2.24 -16.00
C VAL A 284 18.47 -3.01 -14.72
N VAL A 285 17.59 -2.77 -13.75
CA VAL A 285 17.62 -3.40 -12.43
C VAL A 285 16.31 -4.12 -12.19
N ARG A 286 16.37 -5.35 -11.69
CA ARG A 286 15.22 -6.10 -11.20
C ARG A 286 15.37 -6.38 -9.71
N ASN A 287 14.35 -6.06 -8.94
CA ASN A 287 14.16 -6.55 -7.58
C ASN A 287 12.84 -7.36 -7.51
N SER A 288 12.39 -7.74 -6.31
CA SER A 288 11.17 -8.53 -6.13
C SER A 288 9.86 -7.80 -6.47
N LYS A 289 9.91 -6.49 -6.75
CA LYS A 289 8.75 -5.62 -6.92
C LYS A 289 8.73 -4.87 -8.25
N THR A 290 9.89 -4.52 -8.79
CA THR A 290 10.00 -3.71 -10.00
C THR A 290 11.14 -4.17 -10.91
N ILE A 291 10.96 -3.90 -12.21
CA ILE A 291 12.07 -3.73 -13.15
C ILE A 291 12.22 -2.23 -13.41
N THR A 292 13.39 -1.66 -13.14
CA THR A 292 13.68 -0.24 -13.30
C THR A 292 14.69 -0.02 -14.42
N PHE A 293 14.34 0.84 -15.38
CA PHE A 293 15.24 1.33 -16.42
C PHE A 293 15.91 2.61 -15.96
N TYR A 294 17.24 2.58 -15.94
CA TYR A 294 18.10 3.72 -15.67
C TYR A 294 18.78 4.17 -16.98
N ALA A 295 18.88 5.48 -17.14
CA ALA A 295 19.70 6.14 -18.16
C ALA A 295 20.69 7.10 -17.46
N LYS A 296 21.20 8.12 -18.14
CA LYS A 296 22.05 9.15 -17.51
C LYS A 296 21.18 10.15 -16.71
N TYR A 297 21.53 10.44 -15.47
CA TYR A 297 20.92 11.53 -14.70
C TYR A 297 21.05 12.86 -15.47
N PRO A 298 20.03 13.73 -15.49
CA PRO A 298 18.80 13.73 -14.69
C PRO A 298 17.58 13.06 -15.34
N LEU A 299 17.77 12.24 -16.40
CA LEU A 299 16.64 11.56 -17.03
C LEU A 299 15.89 10.70 -16.01
N ARG A 300 14.56 10.73 -16.08
CA ARG A 300 13.70 10.00 -15.16
C ARG A 300 13.85 8.49 -15.32
N ARG A 301 13.71 7.78 -14.21
CA ARG A 301 13.65 6.32 -14.20
C ARG A 301 12.26 5.85 -14.64
N LEU A 302 12.22 4.78 -15.42
CA LEU A 302 10.99 4.06 -15.75
C LEU A 302 10.93 2.79 -14.91
N GLN A 303 9.88 2.62 -14.11
CA GLN A 303 9.69 1.47 -13.24
C GLN A 303 8.48 0.65 -13.69
N ILE A 304 8.72 -0.58 -14.10
CA ILE A 304 7.67 -1.55 -14.39
C ILE A 304 7.34 -2.26 -13.09
N VAL A 305 6.12 -2.07 -12.60
CA VAL A 305 5.63 -2.68 -11.37
C VAL A 305 5.25 -4.13 -11.64
N LEU A 306 5.84 -5.06 -10.89
CA LEU A 306 5.68 -6.51 -11.08
C LEU A 306 4.38 -7.04 -10.44
N LYS A 307 3.26 -6.37 -10.71
CA LYS A 307 1.91 -6.82 -10.37
C LYS A 307 1.11 -6.98 -11.66
N LEU A 308 0.77 -8.22 -11.99
CA LEU A 308 0.09 -8.56 -13.23
C LEU A 308 -1.43 -8.63 -13.01
N VAL A 309 -2.03 -7.44 -12.91
CA VAL A 309 -3.47 -7.29 -12.70
C VAL A 309 -4.27 -7.58 -13.97
N LYS A 310 -5.57 -7.83 -13.84
CA LYS A 310 -6.43 -8.09 -15.01
C LYS A 310 -6.83 -6.81 -15.74
N SER A 311 -6.91 -5.67 -15.03
CA SER A 311 -7.34 -4.40 -15.60
C SER A 311 -6.73 -3.17 -14.92
N PRO A 312 -6.73 -1.99 -15.58
CA PRO A 312 -6.31 -0.74 -14.94
C PRO A 312 -7.12 -0.37 -13.70
N ARG A 313 -8.40 -0.74 -13.63
CA ARG A 313 -9.23 -0.53 -12.42
C ARG A 313 -8.60 -1.19 -11.19
N GLU A 314 -8.08 -2.40 -11.31
CA GLU A 314 -7.39 -3.10 -10.22
C GLU A 314 -6.07 -2.41 -9.84
N VAL A 315 -5.36 -1.78 -10.79
CA VAL A 315 -4.21 -0.92 -10.46
C VAL A 315 -4.65 0.21 -9.53
N LEU A 316 -5.74 0.91 -9.87
CA LEU A 316 -6.23 2.06 -9.11
C LEU A 316 -6.74 1.67 -7.72
N LEU A 317 -7.45 0.55 -7.60
CA LEU A 317 -7.97 0.06 -6.32
C LEU A 317 -6.84 -0.29 -5.35
N ASN A 318 -5.65 -0.64 -5.84
CA ASN A 318 -4.48 -0.97 -5.03
C ASN A 318 -3.71 0.22 -4.44
N PHE A 319 -4.12 1.46 -4.71
CA PHE A 319 -3.47 2.64 -4.10
C PHE A 319 -3.93 2.86 -2.65
N ASP A 320 -2.96 3.19 -1.80
CA ASP A 320 -3.09 3.46 -0.37
C ASP A 320 -3.68 4.83 -0.05
N LEU A 321 -3.41 5.83 -0.89
CA LEU A 321 -3.90 7.19 -0.75
C LEU A 321 -4.80 7.56 -1.92
N ASP A 322 -5.94 8.16 -1.62
CA ASP A 322 -6.98 8.51 -2.59
C ASP A 322 -6.45 9.37 -3.73
N ILE A 323 -5.61 10.37 -3.42
CA ILE A 323 -5.04 11.26 -4.42
C ILE A 323 -4.08 10.55 -5.40
N CYS A 324 -3.58 9.38 -5.04
CA CYS A 324 -2.70 8.59 -5.91
C CYS A 324 -3.46 7.67 -6.85
N ALA A 325 -4.76 7.44 -6.65
CA ALA A 325 -5.54 6.45 -7.38
C ALA A 325 -6.02 6.96 -8.76
N MET A 326 -5.06 7.43 -9.55
CA MET A 326 -5.23 7.87 -10.93
C MET A 326 -4.18 7.26 -11.86
N GLY A 327 -4.51 7.17 -13.14
CA GLY A 327 -3.59 6.71 -14.16
C GLY A 327 -3.90 7.19 -15.58
N TRP A 328 -3.01 6.83 -16.50
CA TRP A 328 -3.00 7.25 -17.90
C TRP A 328 -2.79 6.02 -18.78
N ASP A 329 -3.68 5.83 -19.75
CA ASP A 329 -3.69 4.68 -20.68
C ASP A 329 -3.16 5.05 -22.08
N GLY A 330 -2.55 6.23 -22.25
CA GLY A 330 -2.14 6.75 -23.56
C GLY A 330 -3.15 7.68 -24.22
N THR A 331 -4.40 7.67 -23.76
CA THR A 331 -5.52 8.42 -24.36
C THR A 331 -6.27 9.28 -23.35
N SER A 332 -6.60 8.74 -22.17
CA SER A 332 -7.41 9.38 -21.15
C SER A 332 -6.80 9.26 -19.75
N VAL A 333 -7.02 10.28 -18.93
CA VAL A 333 -6.66 10.26 -17.51
C VAL A 333 -7.81 9.66 -16.74
N TRP A 334 -7.60 8.50 -16.12
CA TRP A 334 -8.59 7.75 -15.37
C TRP A 334 -8.37 7.91 -13.87
N MET A 335 -9.47 8.02 -13.11
CA MET A 335 -9.47 8.24 -11.67
C MET A 335 -10.55 7.40 -11.01
N LEU A 336 -10.30 6.92 -9.79
CA LEU A 336 -11.38 6.46 -8.92
C LEU A 336 -12.18 7.67 -8.39
N PRO A 337 -13.47 7.50 -8.06
CA PRO A 337 -14.27 8.57 -7.44
C PRO A 337 -13.61 9.19 -6.20
N ARG A 338 -12.93 8.39 -5.36
CA ARG A 338 -12.18 8.89 -4.20
C ARG A 338 -11.07 9.89 -4.57
N THR A 339 -10.46 9.74 -5.74
CA THR A 339 -9.41 10.64 -6.22
C THR A 339 -9.98 11.97 -6.68
N ALA A 340 -11.09 11.96 -7.42
CA ALA A 340 -11.82 13.18 -7.77
C ALA A 340 -12.22 13.94 -6.51
N ARG A 341 -12.79 13.24 -5.53
CA ARG A 341 -13.10 13.79 -4.22
C ARG A 341 -11.86 14.34 -3.50
N ALA A 342 -10.72 13.65 -3.54
CA ALA A 342 -9.48 14.13 -2.91
C ALA A 342 -8.92 15.40 -3.58
N LEU A 343 -9.11 15.57 -4.90
CA LEU A 343 -8.79 16.82 -5.61
C LEU A 343 -9.65 17.98 -5.10
N GLU A 344 -10.96 17.76 -5.03
CA GLU A 344 -11.98 18.72 -4.55
C GLU A 344 -11.77 19.12 -3.09
N THR A 345 -11.55 18.15 -2.20
CA THR A 345 -11.50 18.40 -0.75
C THR A 345 -10.11 18.70 -0.22
N GLY A 346 -9.07 18.21 -0.90
CA GLY A 346 -7.70 18.25 -0.41
C GLY A 346 -7.43 17.26 0.72
N SER A 347 -8.19 16.17 0.80
CA SER A 347 -8.02 15.15 1.83
C SER A 347 -8.06 13.73 1.27
N ASN A 348 -7.23 12.87 1.84
CA ASN A 348 -7.37 11.42 1.76
C ASN A 348 -8.29 10.96 2.90
N VAL A 349 -9.15 9.97 2.70
CA VAL A 349 -9.94 9.36 3.78
C VAL A 349 -9.18 8.20 4.40
N PHE A 350 -9.15 8.20 5.73
CA PHE A 350 -8.66 7.08 6.49
C PHE A 350 -9.59 5.87 6.34
N THR A 351 -8.98 4.72 6.08
CA THR A 351 -9.57 3.39 6.28
C THR A 351 -8.50 2.49 6.88
N MET A 352 -8.89 1.35 7.45
CA MET A 352 -7.95 0.37 7.99
C MET A 352 -7.05 -0.24 6.90
N ASN A 353 -7.38 -0.10 5.62
CA ASN A 353 -6.47 -0.46 4.52
C ASN A 353 -5.17 0.36 4.54
N LEU A 354 -5.19 1.60 5.05
CA LEU A 354 -3.98 2.40 5.25
C LEU A 354 -3.05 1.78 6.29
N ILE A 355 -3.58 1.02 7.25
CA ILE A 355 -2.82 0.37 8.32
C ILE A 355 -2.44 -1.06 7.92
N TYR A 356 -3.40 -1.79 7.36
CA TYR A 356 -3.25 -3.20 7.10
C TYR A 356 -2.65 -3.52 5.73
N GLY A 357 -2.59 -2.53 4.83
CA GLY A 357 -2.33 -2.77 3.42
C GLY A 357 -3.61 -3.24 2.72
N HIS A 358 -3.60 -3.18 1.39
CA HIS A 358 -4.71 -3.68 0.59
C HIS A 358 -4.65 -5.22 0.54
N TYR A 359 -5.79 -5.91 0.41
CA TYR A 359 -5.84 -7.39 0.35
C TYR A 359 -4.98 -8.02 -0.77
N LEU A 360 -4.61 -7.19 -1.75
CA LEU A 360 -3.78 -7.50 -2.91
C LEU A 360 -2.31 -7.07 -2.78
N SER A 361 -1.90 -6.31 -1.75
CA SER A 361 -0.48 -6.04 -1.48
C SER A 361 -0.12 -5.41 -0.14
N ASP A 362 0.98 -5.90 0.41
CA ASP A 362 1.63 -5.50 1.66
C ASP A 362 2.52 -4.24 1.54
N ARG A 363 2.00 -3.13 1.00
CA ARG A 363 2.77 -1.86 0.87
C ARG A 363 2.90 -1.08 2.21
N ARG A 364 3.21 -1.72 3.33
CA ARG A 364 3.28 -1.03 4.65
C ARG A 364 4.51 -0.14 4.82
N ALA A 365 5.66 -0.60 4.35
CA ALA A 365 6.96 0.07 4.52
C ALA A 365 6.98 1.58 4.22
N SER A 366 6.30 1.99 3.14
CA SER A 366 6.31 3.36 2.64
C SER A 366 5.05 4.16 2.99
N GLN A 367 4.01 3.54 3.58
CA GLN A 367 2.74 4.21 3.85
C GLN A 367 2.91 5.48 4.72
N PRO A 368 3.67 5.46 5.84
CA PRO A 368 3.94 6.67 6.61
C PRO A 368 4.55 7.79 5.77
N GLN A 369 5.64 7.47 5.06
CA GLN A 369 6.35 8.41 4.23
C GLN A 369 5.43 9.02 3.16
N ARG A 370 4.54 8.21 2.58
CA ARG A 370 3.57 8.67 1.59
C ARG A 370 2.54 9.61 2.22
N VAL A 371 2.00 9.31 3.40
CA VAL A 371 1.07 10.20 4.12
C VAL A 371 1.69 11.60 4.30
N PHE A 372 2.90 11.70 4.85
CA PHE A 372 3.57 12.99 5.07
C PHE A 372 4.02 13.66 3.76
N LYS A 373 4.47 12.88 2.76
CA LYS A 373 4.82 13.39 1.42
C LYS A 373 3.63 14.06 0.73
N TYR A 374 2.45 13.44 0.79
CA TYR A 374 1.25 14.00 0.16
C TYR A 374 0.58 15.09 1.01
N ALA A 375 0.72 15.06 2.33
CA ALA A 375 0.41 16.22 3.19
C ALA A 375 1.21 17.46 2.79
N SER A 376 2.52 17.32 2.56
CA SER A 376 3.37 18.40 2.03
C SER A 376 3.02 18.85 0.60
N ARG A 377 2.18 18.09 -0.12
CA ARG A 377 1.61 18.43 -1.44
C ARG A 377 0.18 18.98 -1.34
N GLY A 378 -0.31 19.22 -0.12
CA GLY A 378 -1.62 19.79 0.16
C GLY A 378 -2.76 18.79 0.20
N TYR A 379 -2.48 17.54 0.58
CA TYR A 379 -3.49 16.50 0.79
C TYR A 379 -3.40 15.90 2.18
N GLY A 380 -4.28 16.34 3.09
CA GLY A 380 -4.35 15.87 4.47
C GLY A 380 -4.91 14.45 4.62
N LEU A 381 -5.15 14.04 5.86
CA LEU A 381 -5.80 12.78 6.21
C LEU A 381 -7.02 13.06 7.09
N ARG A 382 -8.18 12.53 6.68
CA ARG A 382 -9.47 12.75 7.32
C ARG A 382 -10.11 11.45 7.77
N PHE A 383 -10.56 11.43 9.02
CA PHE A 383 -11.38 10.39 9.61
C PHE A 383 -12.84 10.82 9.52
N LEU A 384 -13.67 10.02 8.85
CA LEU A 384 -15.09 10.36 8.63
C LEU A 384 -15.87 10.38 9.95
N PRO A 385 -17.01 11.11 10.02
CA PRO A 385 -17.87 11.11 11.20
C PRO A 385 -18.36 9.73 11.64
N SER A 386 -18.50 8.77 10.73
CA SER A 386 -18.82 7.38 11.04
C SER A 386 -17.73 6.71 11.88
N TYR A 387 -16.46 6.92 11.54
CA TYR A 387 -15.33 6.44 12.33
C TYR A 387 -15.30 7.11 13.71
N VAL A 388 -15.42 8.44 13.75
CA VAL A 388 -15.42 9.18 15.03
C VAL A 388 -16.57 8.72 15.93
N SER A 389 -17.77 8.56 15.37
CA SER A 389 -18.96 8.07 16.10
C SER A 389 -18.80 6.63 16.57
N SER A 390 -18.14 5.76 15.78
CA SER A 390 -17.96 4.34 16.15
C SER A 390 -17.18 4.15 17.46
N LEU A 391 -16.30 5.08 17.81
CA LEU A 391 -15.53 5.06 19.06
C LEU A 391 -16.39 5.31 20.31
N GLN A 392 -17.56 5.94 20.16
CA GLN A 392 -18.49 6.20 21.26
C GLN A 392 -19.17 4.91 21.74
N THR A 393 -19.35 3.94 20.83
CA THR A 393 -19.96 2.65 21.10
C THR A 393 -18.95 1.55 21.42
N ALA A 394 -17.67 1.77 21.07
CA ALA A 394 -16.60 0.80 21.31
C ALA A 394 -16.25 0.74 22.80
N LYS A 395 -16.40 -0.44 23.41
CA LYS A 395 -15.84 -0.69 24.76
C LYS A 395 -14.33 -0.77 24.65
N ASN A 396 -13.62 -0.07 25.52
CA ASN A 396 -12.17 -0.18 25.61
C ASN A 396 -11.79 -1.62 25.96
N VAL A 397 -11.17 -2.34 25.02
CA VAL A 397 -10.82 -3.77 25.17
C VAL A 397 -9.74 -3.99 26.25
N SER A 398 -9.12 -2.92 26.75
CA SER A 398 -7.98 -2.99 27.68
C SER A 398 -8.24 -2.50 29.10
N ASP A 399 -9.40 -1.92 29.42
CA ASP A 399 -9.72 -1.45 30.78
C ASP A 399 -11.23 -1.49 31.05
N ASP A 400 -11.61 -2.33 32.02
CA ASP A 400 -12.99 -2.68 32.42
C ASP A 400 -13.82 -1.50 33.01
N ASN A 401 -13.27 -0.29 33.02
CA ASN A 401 -13.88 0.88 33.67
C ASN A 401 -13.57 2.25 33.01
N SER A 402 -13.23 2.29 31.72
CA SER A 402 -12.79 3.52 31.06
C SER A 402 -13.86 4.18 30.18
N SER A 403 -13.90 5.52 30.19
CA SER A 403 -14.73 6.35 29.31
C SER A 403 -14.54 5.99 27.83
N PRO A 404 -15.53 6.26 26.96
CA PRO A 404 -15.41 6.02 25.52
C PRO A 404 -14.16 6.65 24.92
N LEU A 405 -13.58 6.00 23.90
CA LEU A 405 -12.43 6.53 23.18
C LEU A 405 -12.84 7.86 22.50
N ASN A 406 -12.02 8.89 22.69
CA ASN A 406 -12.22 10.19 22.04
C ASN A 406 -10.96 10.57 21.27
N LEU A 407 -11.10 10.63 19.94
CA LEU A 407 -10.01 10.84 19.01
C LEU A 407 -9.31 12.19 19.25
N GLU A 408 -10.08 13.26 19.49
CA GLU A 408 -9.57 14.60 19.73
C GLU A 408 -8.82 14.71 21.05
N VAL A 409 -9.36 14.12 22.12
CA VAL A 409 -8.70 14.09 23.44
C VAL A 409 -7.36 13.35 23.36
N ILE A 410 -7.33 12.19 22.70
CA ILE A 410 -6.10 11.40 22.53
C ILE A 410 -5.09 12.18 21.68
N ALA A 411 -5.54 12.79 20.58
CA ALA A 411 -4.69 13.60 19.71
C ALA A 411 -4.08 14.78 20.45
N ASN A 412 -4.89 15.56 21.18
CA ASN A 412 -4.42 16.76 21.89
C ASN A 412 -3.45 16.40 23.03
N LYS A 413 -3.74 15.36 23.82
CA LYS A 413 -2.80 14.87 24.84
C LYS A 413 -1.48 14.43 24.23
N THR A 414 -1.55 13.72 23.10
CA THR A 414 -0.34 13.24 22.40
C THR A 414 0.46 14.39 21.82
N ARG A 415 -0.19 15.40 21.21
CA ARG A 415 0.46 16.60 20.67
C ARG A 415 1.22 17.38 21.74
N VAL A 416 0.58 17.64 22.88
CA VAL A 416 1.23 18.34 24.00
C VAL A 416 2.46 17.56 24.46
N SER A 417 2.31 16.27 24.75
CA SER A 417 3.42 15.43 25.21
C SER A 417 4.55 15.33 24.17
N ALA A 418 4.22 15.22 22.88
CA ALA A 418 5.21 15.14 21.80
C ALA A 418 5.96 16.46 21.61
N LYS A 419 5.27 17.60 21.72
CA LYS A 419 5.87 18.93 21.63
C LYS A 419 6.80 19.19 22.81
N ASP A 420 6.37 18.87 24.03
CA ASP A 420 7.21 18.99 25.23
C ASP A 420 8.47 18.11 25.12
N TRP A 421 8.31 16.89 24.59
CA TRP A 421 9.43 15.98 24.31
C TRP A 421 10.41 16.57 23.30
N ILE A 422 9.91 17.07 22.16
CA ILE A 422 10.74 17.69 21.13
C ILE A 422 11.48 18.90 21.71
N HIS A 423 10.78 19.84 22.34
CA HIS A 423 11.39 21.04 22.95
C HIS A 423 12.42 20.69 24.03
N GLY A 424 12.15 19.67 24.86
CA GLY A 424 13.11 19.15 25.82
C GLY A 424 14.39 18.65 25.16
N LEU A 425 14.27 17.90 24.05
CA LEU A 425 15.41 17.47 23.25
C LEU A 425 16.20 18.64 22.65
N ILE A 426 15.51 19.66 22.10
CA ILE A 426 16.13 20.88 21.58
C ILE A 426 16.98 21.56 22.67
N ASN A 427 16.40 21.74 23.85
CA ASN A 427 17.04 22.44 24.96
C ASN A 427 18.23 21.67 25.54
N LEU A 428 18.15 20.34 25.60
CA LEU A 428 19.19 19.50 26.21
C LEU A 428 20.43 19.34 25.33
N HIS A 429 20.27 19.27 24.00
CA HIS A 429 21.34 18.81 23.12
C HIS A 429 21.89 19.87 22.17
N PHE A 430 21.14 20.94 21.91
CA PHE A 430 21.43 21.73 20.71
C PHE A 430 21.63 23.22 20.92
N GLY A 431 21.00 23.87 21.89
CA GLY A 431 21.09 25.34 22.09
C GLY A 431 20.48 26.18 20.94
N HIS A 432 20.64 25.74 19.69
CA HIS A 432 20.03 26.15 18.44
C HIS A 432 19.97 24.93 17.49
N ILE A 433 18.77 24.48 17.08
CA ILE A 433 18.61 23.39 16.10
C ILE A 433 18.42 23.95 14.69
N SER A 434 19.11 23.34 13.71
CA SER A 434 18.82 23.49 12.29
C SER A 434 17.91 22.40 11.72
N SER A 435 17.91 21.16 12.25
CA SER A 435 17.03 20.07 11.77
C SER A 435 16.74 18.93 12.76
N ILE A 436 15.56 18.30 12.70
CA ILE A 436 15.14 17.12 13.50
C ILE A 436 14.72 15.97 12.58
N SER A 437 15.15 14.74 12.90
CA SER A 437 14.68 13.54 12.19
C SER A 437 13.35 13.03 12.77
N PRO A 438 12.39 12.57 11.94
CA PRO A 438 11.24 11.79 12.40
C PRO A 438 11.63 10.55 13.21
N ALA A 439 12.89 10.13 13.11
CA ALA A 439 13.42 9.03 13.88
C ALA A 439 13.48 9.25 15.40
N VAL A 440 13.26 10.49 15.83
CA VAL A 440 13.18 10.91 17.24
C VAL A 440 12.09 10.18 18.04
N PHE A 441 11.06 9.69 17.36
CA PHE A 441 10.05 8.85 17.99
C PHE A 441 10.37 7.38 17.73
N PRO A 442 10.57 6.56 18.79
CA PRO A 442 10.79 5.14 18.60
C PRO A 442 9.49 4.49 18.09
N GLY A 443 9.64 3.74 17.00
CA GLY A 443 8.59 2.92 16.43
C GLY A 443 7.90 3.47 15.18
N TYR A 444 6.99 2.66 14.64
CA TYR A 444 6.35 2.90 13.36
C TYR A 444 5.14 3.80 13.53
N SER A 445 5.10 4.92 12.81
CA SER A 445 4.08 5.95 13.02
C SER A 445 2.65 5.43 12.86
N LEU A 446 2.41 4.44 11.99
CA LEU A 446 1.07 3.88 11.78
C LEU A 446 0.77 2.66 12.68
N SER A 447 1.61 2.33 13.67
CA SER A 447 1.35 1.19 14.57
C SER A 447 0.21 1.44 15.57
N GLY A 448 -0.19 2.69 15.76
CA GLY A 448 -1.30 3.11 16.61
C GLY A 448 -1.57 4.61 16.43
N PHE A 449 -2.78 5.05 16.76
CA PHE A 449 -3.18 6.45 16.54
C PHE A 449 -2.27 7.44 17.28
N ALA A 450 -1.86 7.14 18.52
CA ALA A 450 -0.92 7.99 19.25
C ALA A 450 0.46 8.09 18.57
N MET A 451 0.96 7.02 17.93
CA MET A 451 2.23 7.07 17.19
C MET A 451 2.12 7.95 15.95
N LEU A 452 0.97 7.91 15.28
CA LEU A 452 0.69 8.77 14.15
C LEU A 452 0.68 10.22 14.61
N MET A 453 -0.01 10.52 15.71
CA MET A 453 -0.12 11.88 16.23
C MET A 453 1.23 12.48 16.68
N ARG A 454 2.18 11.67 17.20
CA ARG A 454 3.54 12.14 17.46
C ARG A 454 4.23 12.62 16.17
N SER A 455 4.14 11.81 15.11
CA SER A 455 4.72 12.14 13.80
C SER A 455 4.03 13.35 13.16
N VAL A 456 2.71 13.44 13.27
CA VAL A 456 1.91 14.61 12.86
C VAL A 456 2.37 15.87 13.60
N THR A 457 2.62 15.78 14.91
CA THR A 457 3.08 16.91 15.71
C THR A 457 4.43 17.45 15.20
N LEU A 458 5.38 16.56 14.93
CA LEU A 458 6.67 16.96 14.36
C LEU A 458 6.50 17.62 12.97
N TRP A 459 5.64 17.06 12.12
CA TRP A 459 5.35 17.64 10.81
C TRP A 459 4.72 19.04 10.92
N GLU A 460 3.74 19.19 11.83
CA GLU A 460 3.06 20.46 12.12
C GLU A 460 4.05 21.50 12.65
N MET A 461 4.91 21.13 13.60
CA MET A 461 5.98 21.99 14.14
C MET A 461 6.97 22.42 13.05
N GLY A 462 7.31 21.54 12.11
CA GLY A 462 8.16 21.90 10.98
C GLY A 462 7.57 22.97 10.05
N LYS A 463 6.24 23.14 10.07
CA LYS A 463 5.53 24.19 9.32
C LYS A 463 5.32 25.46 10.13
N THR A 464 5.20 25.38 11.45
CA THR A 464 4.81 26.51 12.30
C THR A 464 5.95 27.10 13.14
N GLU A 465 7.00 26.34 13.42
CA GLU A 465 8.04 26.70 14.41
C GLU A 465 9.45 26.85 13.82
N ASN A 466 9.60 27.01 12.50
CA ASN A 466 10.90 27.14 11.82
C ASN A 466 11.90 26.01 12.15
N ILE A 467 11.41 24.81 12.48
CA ILE A 467 12.22 23.61 12.70
C ILE A 467 12.34 22.90 11.36
N ALA A 468 13.55 22.72 10.80
CA ALA A 468 13.66 21.85 9.63
C ALA A 468 13.42 20.40 10.06
N VAL A 469 12.54 19.69 9.37
CA VAL A 469 12.32 18.26 9.60
C VAL A 469 13.00 17.52 8.47
N LYS A 470 13.89 16.57 8.79
CA LYS A 470 14.50 15.71 7.76
C LYS A 470 13.39 14.92 7.07
N ASP A 471 13.49 14.74 5.75
CA ASP A 471 12.49 14.01 4.95
C ASP A 471 12.41 12.49 5.25
N GLU A 472 13.16 12.01 6.24
CA GLU A 472 13.29 10.61 6.66
C GLU A 472 12.14 10.16 7.56
N TRP A 473 10.93 10.06 7.00
CA TRP A 473 9.75 9.56 7.73
C TRP A 473 9.71 8.03 7.89
N SER A 474 10.78 7.33 7.51
CA SER A 474 10.93 5.89 7.75
C SER A 474 11.58 5.68 9.10
N ASN A 475 10.78 5.50 10.14
CA ASN A 475 11.27 4.85 11.35
C ASN A 475 10.54 3.53 11.58
N THR A 476 11.35 2.49 11.55
CA THR A 476 10.99 1.09 11.71
C THR A 476 10.23 0.87 13.01
N SER A 477 9.19 0.04 12.92
CA SER A 477 8.38 -0.41 14.04
C SER A 477 9.28 -0.93 15.16
N PRO A 478 8.93 -0.75 16.45
CA PRO A 478 9.67 -1.39 17.53
C PRO A 478 9.46 -2.92 17.52
N TYR A 479 8.60 -3.42 16.62
CA TYR A 479 8.29 -4.83 16.39
C TYR A 479 8.46 -5.26 14.92
N GLU A 480 9.08 -4.44 14.07
CA GLU A 480 9.48 -4.85 12.71
C GLU A 480 10.96 -4.51 12.54
N ASP A 481 11.80 -5.53 12.68
CA ASP A 481 13.05 -5.61 11.93
C ASP A 481 12.67 -5.46 10.46
N THR A 482 12.79 -4.24 9.94
CA THR A 482 12.74 -3.82 8.54
C THR A 482 11.75 -4.56 7.62
N PRO A 483 10.82 -3.87 6.92
CA PRO A 483 10.37 -4.42 5.64
C PRO A 483 11.63 -4.70 4.86
N THR A 484 11.82 -5.93 4.38
CA THR A 484 13.12 -6.33 3.85
C THR A 484 13.56 -5.24 2.87
N LYS A 485 14.65 -4.54 3.22
CA LYS A 485 15.43 -3.70 2.33
C LYS A 485 16.06 -4.57 1.24
N ASP A 486 15.34 -5.59 0.75
CA ASP A 486 15.79 -6.49 -0.31
C ASP A 486 16.01 -5.72 -1.62
N SER A 487 15.40 -4.53 -1.78
CA SER A 487 15.51 -3.69 -2.98
C SER A 487 16.26 -2.36 -2.80
N ASP A 488 16.26 -1.77 -1.59
CA ASP A 488 16.63 -0.37 -1.39
C ASP A 488 17.59 -0.21 -0.21
N ALA A 489 18.79 -0.74 -0.38
CA ALA A 489 19.93 -0.15 0.29
C ALA A 489 20.02 1.28 -0.29
N GLU A 490 19.46 2.26 0.45
CA GLU A 490 19.30 3.69 0.10
C GLU A 490 20.46 4.21 -0.77
N TYR A 491 20.29 4.14 -2.09
CA TYR A 491 21.26 4.63 -3.05
C TYR A 491 20.54 5.68 -3.90
N PRO A 492 20.84 6.96 -3.69
CA PRO A 492 20.02 8.02 -4.25
C PRO A 492 20.25 8.16 -5.76
N TRP A 493 19.18 8.48 -6.49
CA TRP A 493 19.27 8.81 -7.92
C TRP A 493 19.70 10.27 -8.07
N THR A 494 21.02 10.50 -8.14
CA THR A 494 21.65 11.84 -8.21
C THR A 494 22.68 11.92 -9.34
N GLU A 495 23.37 13.06 -9.46
CA GLU A 495 24.46 13.24 -10.44
C GLU A 495 25.60 12.25 -10.21
N GLU A 496 25.78 11.79 -8.98
CA GLU A 496 26.78 10.82 -8.53
C GLU A 496 26.32 9.36 -8.69
N PHE A 497 25.13 9.11 -9.26
CA PHE A 497 24.67 7.73 -9.42
C PHE A 497 25.60 6.94 -10.36
N SER A 498 26.03 5.77 -9.91
CA SER A 498 26.75 4.79 -10.71
C SER A 498 26.11 3.41 -10.55
N ALA A 499 25.82 2.75 -11.68
CA ALA A 499 25.30 1.39 -11.69
C ALA A 499 26.24 0.41 -10.96
N THR A 500 27.55 0.59 -11.12
CA THR A 500 28.56 -0.24 -10.47
C THR A 500 28.57 -0.03 -8.95
N GLU A 501 28.49 1.21 -8.50
CA GLU A 501 28.46 1.53 -7.06
C GLU A 501 27.16 1.09 -6.42
N TYR A 502 26.02 1.25 -7.11
CA TYR A 502 24.74 0.72 -6.68
C TYR A 502 24.79 -0.81 -6.48
N MET A 503 25.30 -1.55 -7.47
CA MET A 503 25.43 -3.01 -7.34
C MET A 503 26.42 -3.41 -6.24
N SER A 504 27.53 -2.67 -6.07
CA SER A 504 28.46 -2.87 -4.96
C SER A 504 27.80 -2.61 -3.60
N HIS A 505 26.92 -1.61 -3.51
CA HIS A 505 26.17 -1.31 -2.30
C HIS A 505 25.23 -2.46 -1.91
N ILE A 506 24.53 -3.06 -2.89
CA ILE A 506 23.70 -4.25 -2.69
C ILE A 506 24.55 -5.45 -2.24
N GLN A 507 25.70 -5.69 -2.86
CA GLN A 507 26.61 -6.78 -2.47
C GLN A 507 27.11 -6.62 -1.02
N LYS A 508 27.51 -5.40 -0.62
CA LYS A 508 27.88 -5.09 0.76
C LYS A 508 26.72 -5.36 1.73
N HIS A 509 25.48 -5.06 1.34
CA HIS A 509 24.31 -5.36 2.15
C HIS A 509 24.11 -6.88 2.31
N ASN A 510 24.17 -7.65 1.21
CA ASN A 510 24.08 -9.11 1.23
C ASN A 510 25.15 -9.73 2.15
N LEU A 511 26.39 -9.24 2.05
CA LEU A 511 27.50 -9.73 2.87
C LEU A 511 27.25 -9.47 4.36
N LYS A 512 26.79 -8.26 4.70
CA LYS A 512 26.47 -7.90 6.10
C LYS A 512 25.37 -8.80 6.68
N GLU A 513 24.35 -9.12 5.90
CA GLU A 513 23.26 -9.98 6.36
C GLU A 513 23.72 -11.43 6.58
N VAL A 514 24.43 -12.03 5.62
CA VAL A 514 24.96 -13.39 5.75
C VAL A 514 25.96 -13.47 6.91
N THR A 515 26.82 -12.46 7.06
CA THR A 515 27.77 -12.39 8.18
C THR A 515 27.05 -12.34 9.53
N ARG A 516 25.97 -11.56 9.63
CA ARG A 516 25.15 -11.49 10.85
C ARG A 516 24.57 -12.85 11.22
N TRP A 517 24.05 -13.60 10.25
CA TRP A 517 23.53 -14.95 10.49
C TRP A 517 24.59 -15.92 11.00
N LEU A 518 25.78 -15.90 10.38
CA LEU A 518 26.92 -16.74 10.80
C LEU A 518 27.39 -16.42 12.22
N GLN A 519 27.26 -15.16 12.65
CA GLN A 519 27.64 -14.72 13.99
C GLN A 519 26.58 -15.00 15.06
N SER A 520 25.28 -14.88 14.73
CA SER A 520 24.22 -14.96 15.73
C SER A 520 23.95 -16.38 16.23
N GLU A 521 23.92 -17.38 15.34
CA GLU A 521 23.62 -18.77 15.71
C GLU A 521 24.48 -19.79 14.93
N PRO A 522 25.80 -19.81 15.12
CA PRO A 522 26.72 -20.65 14.34
C PRO A 522 26.44 -22.15 14.54
N GLN A 523 25.94 -22.58 15.70
CA GLN A 523 25.69 -23.99 15.97
C GLN A 523 24.45 -24.51 15.24
N ARG A 524 23.37 -23.70 15.16
CA ARG A 524 22.17 -24.07 14.39
C ARG A 524 22.47 -24.16 12.91
N LEU A 525 23.19 -23.18 12.35
CA LEU A 525 23.64 -23.22 10.95
C LEU A 525 24.56 -24.42 10.66
N ARG A 526 25.47 -24.78 11.58
CA ARG A 526 26.30 -25.99 11.46
C ARG A 526 25.49 -27.29 11.39
N ARG A 527 24.35 -27.40 12.08
CA ARG A 527 23.44 -28.58 11.96
C ARG A 527 22.95 -28.77 10.53
N HIS A 528 22.90 -27.69 9.74
CA HIS A 528 22.48 -27.70 8.34
C HIS A 528 23.66 -27.73 7.35
N GLY A 529 24.87 -28.06 7.82
CA GLY A 529 26.07 -28.13 6.98
C GLY A 529 26.69 -26.79 6.64
N VAL A 530 26.26 -25.70 7.30
CA VAL A 530 26.80 -24.36 7.08
C VAL A 530 27.95 -24.08 8.06
N HIS A 531 29.17 -24.23 7.56
CA HIS A 531 30.44 -23.86 8.20
C HIS A 531 30.92 -22.48 7.70
N SER A 532 31.99 -21.96 8.32
CA SER A 532 32.60 -20.67 7.94
C SER A 532 33.02 -20.60 6.47
N GLU A 533 33.47 -21.72 5.89
CA GLU A 533 33.86 -21.82 4.48
C GLU A 533 32.64 -21.84 3.53
N SER A 534 31.60 -22.62 3.84
CA SER A 534 30.33 -22.63 3.08
C SER A 534 29.48 -21.37 3.27
N GLY A 535 29.80 -20.52 4.25
CA GLY A 535 29.17 -19.21 4.40
C GLY A 535 29.44 -18.29 3.20
N TYR A 536 30.63 -18.40 2.60
CA TYR A 536 30.97 -17.71 1.35
C TYR A 536 30.20 -18.30 0.16
N GLU A 537 30.02 -19.62 0.11
CA GLU A 537 29.21 -20.27 -0.94
C GLU A 537 27.75 -19.78 -0.90
N ILE A 538 27.16 -19.64 0.29
CA ILE A 538 25.80 -19.07 0.44
C ILE A 538 25.77 -17.62 0.00
N TYR A 539 26.76 -16.81 0.40
CA TYR A 539 26.87 -15.42 -0.02
C TYR A 539 26.93 -15.29 -1.55
N ASP A 540 27.72 -16.12 -2.22
CA ASP A 540 27.85 -16.15 -3.68
C ASP A 540 26.55 -16.54 -4.39
N MET A 541 25.66 -17.26 -3.70
CA MET A 541 24.31 -17.57 -4.19
C MET A 541 23.30 -16.45 -3.97
N VAL A 542 23.55 -15.47 -3.09
CA VAL A 542 22.55 -14.43 -2.76
C VAL A 542 22.47 -13.36 -3.85
N GLN A 543 21.30 -13.27 -4.49
CA GLN A 543 20.98 -12.22 -5.46
C GLN A 543 19.59 -11.65 -5.19
N ARG A 544 19.51 -10.56 -4.42
CA ARG A 544 18.23 -9.89 -4.09
C ARG A 544 17.81 -8.88 -5.15
N VAL A 545 18.81 -8.32 -5.81
CA VAL A 545 18.68 -7.39 -6.92
C VAL A 545 19.58 -7.88 -8.04
N ALA A 546 19.04 -7.98 -9.25
CA ALA A 546 19.79 -8.26 -10.46
C ALA A 546 19.94 -6.98 -11.29
N GLY A 547 21.10 -6.78 -11.89
CA GLY A 547 21.39 -5.64 -12.74
C GLY A 547 22.08 -6.07 -14.02
N ALA A 548 21.69 -5.49 -15.16
CA ALA A 548 22.27 -5.78 -16.46
C ALA A 548 22.21 -4.55 -17.40
N ALA A 549 23.01 -4.56 -18.46
CA ALA A 549 22.98 -3.50 -19.47
C ALA A 549 21.75 -3.58 -20.41
N THR A 550 21.25 -4.79 -20.64
CA THR A 550 20.12 -5.09 -21.53
C THR A 550 19.08 -5.93 -20.81
N LEU A 551 17.85 -5.90 -21.32
CA LEU A 551 16.75 -6.69 -20.78
C LEU A 551 16.94 -8.20 -21.03
N ASP A 552 17.46 -8.60 -22.19
CA ASP A 552 17.74 -10.02 -22.49
C ASP A 552 18.68 -10.64 -21.46
N HIS A 553 19.72 -9.92 -21.07
CA HIS A 553 20.62 -10.37 -20.02
C HIS A 553 19.89 -10.40 -18.67
N LEU A 554 19.15 -9.35 -18.30
CA LEU A 554 18.43 -9.30 -17.03
C LEU A 554 17.44 -10.47 -16.85
N LEU A 555 16.79 -10.91 -17.94
CA LEU A 555 15.83 -12.01 -17.91
C LEU A 555 16.50 -13.39 -18.14
N HIS A 556 17.83 -13.45 -18.26
CA HIS A 556 18.55 -14.72 -18.33
C HIS A 556 18.62 -15.38 -16.94
N PRO A 557 18.59 -16.74 -16.82
CA PRO A 557 18.59 -17.43 -15.52
C PRO A 557 19.76 -17.12 -14.56
N VAL A 558 20.87 -16.58 -15.09
CA VAL A 558 22.00 -16.10 -14.26
C VAL A 558 21.62 -14.89 -13.41
N HIS A 559 20.60 -14.14 -13.84
CA HIS A 559 20.04 -12.97 -13.18
C HIS A 559 18.75 -13.29 -12.39
N ASP A 560 18.43 -14.57 -12.17
CA ASP A 560 17.35 -14.97 -11.26
C ASP A 560 17.61 -14.43 -9.86
N LEU A 561 16.56 -13.91 -9.19
CA LEU A 561 16.72 -13.55 -7.79
C LEU A 561 16.86 -14.83 -6.95
N CYS A 562 17.82 -14.83 -6.04
CA CYS A 562 18.16 -15.96 -5.20
C CYS A 562 18.21 -15.49 -3.75
N LEU A 563 17.22 -15.90 -2.96
CA LEU A 563 17.01 -15.44 -1.60
C LEU A 563 17.19 -16.62 -0.62
N PRO A 564 18.18 -16.58 0.29
CA PRO A 564 18.28 -17.61 1.31
C PRO A 564 17.12 -17.53 2.31
N VAL A 565 16.60 -18.69 2.68
CA VAL A 565 15.52 -18.86 3.65
C VAL A 565 15.69 -20.15 4.44
N LEU A 566 15.68 -20.05 5.77
CA LEU A 566 15.61 -21.18 6.69
C LEU A 566 14.14 -21.52 6.95
N LEU A 567 13.74 -22.77 6.70
CA LEU A 567 12.37 -23.24 6.93
C LEU A 567 12.30 -24.77 7.12
N PRO A 568 11.16 -25.30 7.61
CA PRO A 568 10.93 -26.74 7.66
C PRO A 568 10.96 -27.39 6.25
N CYS A 569 11.69 -28.49 6.12
CA CYS A 569 11.84 -29.25 4.88
C CYS A 569 10.49 -29.71 4.30
N HIS A 570 9.55 -30.11 5.17
CA HIS A 570 8.22 -30.56 4.72
C HIS A 570 7.42 -29.42 4.08
N PHE A 571 7.50 -28.19 4.62
CA PHE A 571 6.90 -27.02 3.97
C PHE A 571 7.61 -26.69 2.65
N ALA A 572 8.93 -26.84 2.55
CA ALA A 572 9.67 -26.64 1.30
C ALA A 572 9.20 -27.59 0.17
N VAL A 573 8.96 -28.86 0.51
CA VAL A 573 8.41 -29.86 -0.42
C VAL A 573 6.99 -29.48 -0.86
N TYR A 574 6.13 -29.13 0.10
CA TYR A 574 4.76 -28.66 -0.17
C TYR A 574 4.76 -27.42 -1.09
N ALA A 575 5.57 -26.41 -0.77
CA ALA A 575 5.68 -25.18 -1.55
C ALA A 575 6.15 -25.44 -2.99
N ASN A 576 7.15 -26.30 -3.16
CA ASN A 576 7.63 -26.70 -4.48
C ASN A 576 6.55 -27.42 -5.30
N ASP A 577 5.83 -28.38 -4.69
CA ASP A 577 4.75 -29.11 -5.37
C ASP A 577 3.59 -28.19 -5.76
N LEU A 578 3.14 -27.33 -4.84
CA LEU A 578 2.04 -26.40 -5.08
C LEU A 578 2.39 -25.38 -6.17
N VAL A 579 3.59 -24.80 -6.13
CA VAL A 579 4.04 -23.84 -7.15
C VAL A 579 4.27 -24.52 -8.50
N SER A 580 4.79 -25.76 -8.54
CA SER A 580 4.92 -26.52 -9.81
C SER A 580 3.56 -26.74 -10.47
N LYS A 581 2.55 -27.16 -9.69
CA LYS A 581 1.16 -27.31 -10.16
C LYS A 581 0.56 -25.99 -10.62
N ALA A 582 0.89 -24.89 -9.95
CA ALA A 582 0.44 -23.57 -10.34
C ALA A 582 1.01 -23.14 -11.69
N LEU A 583 2.32 -23.33 -11.87
CA LEU A 583 3.00 -23.09 -13.15
C LEU A 583 2.40 -23.94 -14.27
N ALA A 584 2.19 -25.24 -14.04
CA ALA A 584 1.58 -26.13 -15.01
C ALA A 584 0.17 -25.66 -15.42
N SER A 585 -0.65 -25.26 -14.44
CA SER A 585 -2.01 -24.72 -14.68
C SER A 585 -2.00 -23.44 -15.51
N ALA A 586 -0.96 -22.62 -15.37
CA ALA A 586 -0.75 -21.38 -16.11
C ALA A 586 -0.04 -21.58 -17.47
N GLY A 587 0.25 -22.82 -17.87
CA GLY A 587 1.00 -23.13 -19.10
C GLY A 587 2.48 -22.73 -19.05
N LEU A 588 3.04 -22.58 -17.86
CA LEU A 588 4.43 -22.22 -17.61
C LEU A 588 5.28 -23.46 -17.33
N ARG A 589 6.61 -23.32 -17.48
CA ARG A 589 7.54 -24.42 -17.22
C ARG A 589 7.59 -24.76 -15.74
N GLU A 590 7.21 -25.98 -15.41
CA GLU A 590 7.35 -26.57 -14.08
C GLU A 590 8.79 -26.52 -13.58
N ARG A 591 8.96 -26.11 -12.31
CA ARG A 591 10.26 -26.03 -11.65
C ARG A 591 10.09 -26.00 -10.13
N LYS A 592 11.15 -26.40 -9.43
CA LYS A 592 11.29 -26.14 -8.00
C LYS A 592 11.73 -24.70 -7.79
N ILE A 593 11.16 -24.06 -6.77
CA ILE A 593 11.53 -22.71 -6.35
C ILE A 593 12.47 -22.71 -5.14
N LEU A 594 12.54 -23.82 -4.40
CA LEU A 594 13.37 -24.00 -3.22
C LEU A 594 14.33 -25.16 -3.44
N GLU A 595 15.63 -24.87 -3.41
CA GLU A 595 16.72 -25.84 -3.48
C GLU A 595 17.58 -25.72 -2.22
N MET A 596 18.09 -26.83 -1.68
CA MET A 596 18.95 -26.75 -0.50
C MET A 596 20.27 -26.04 -0.83
N ALA A 597 20.66 -25.09 0.02
CA ALA A 597 21.87 -24.30 -0.17
C ALA A 597 23.15 -25.14 -0.03
N VAL A 598 23.15 -26.10 0.92
CA VAL A 598 24.27 -27.03 1.13
C VAL A 598 23.73 -28.46 1.02
N ARG A 599 24.34 -29.29 0.17
CA ARG A 599 24.03 -30.73 0.09
C ARG A 599 24.57 -31.41 1.35
N SER A 600 23.77 -31.52 2.40
CA SER A 600 24.12 -32.40 3.51
C SER A 600 23.97 -33.86 3.04
N TYR A 601 24.97 -34.69 3.31
CA TYR A 601 24.99 -36.12 2.91
C TYR A 601 23.83 -36.94 3.50
N ASN A 602 22.99 -36.37 4.38
CA ASN A 602 21.92 -37.05 5.12
C ASN A 602 20.49 -36.63 4.71
N TYR A 603 20.28 -36.02 3.55
CA TYR A 603 18.92 -35.64 3.09
C TYR A 603 17.95 -36.82 3.01
N LEU A 604 18.46 -38.03 2.76
CA LEU A 604 17.65 -39.25 2.62
C LEU A 604 17.22 -39.88 3.96
N GLY A 605 17.65 -39.34 5.12
CA GLY A 605 17.45 -39.98 6.43
C GLY A 605 16.78 -39.13 7.52
N LEU A 606 16.51 -37.84 7.30
CA LEU A 606 15.88 -36.96 8.28
C LEU A 606 14.41 -36.71 7.90
N SER A 607 13.58 -37.72 8.13
CA SER A 607 12.17 -37.79 7.75
C SER A 607 11.22 -37.45 8.91
N GLY A 608 11.49 -36.32 9.59
CA GLY A 608 10.57 -35.76 10.59
C GLY A 608 9.99 -34.41 10.14
N PRO A 609 8.73 -34.09 10.46
CA PRO A 609 8.12 -32.77 10.16
C PRO A 609 8.87 -31.59 10.81
N GLU A 610 9.70 -31.87 11.83
CA GLU A 610 10.53 -30.89 12.54
C GLU A 610 11.88 -30.61 11.86
N THR A 611 12.22 -31.30 10.76
CA THR A 611 13.51 -31.15 10.10
C THR A 611 13.58 -29.82 9.36
N GLU A 612 14.49 -28.92 9.75
CA GLU A 612 14.75 -27.67 9.05
C GLU A 612 15.84 -27.81 7.98
N GLY A 613 15.77 -26.95 6.97
CA GLY A 613 16.82 -26.78 5.98
C GLY A 613 17.01 -25.32 5.60
N LEU A 614 18.24 -24.97 5.24
CA LEU A 614 18.54 -23.71 4.56
C LEU A 614 18.34 -23.91 3.06
N PHE A 615 17.40 -23.18 2.49
CA PHE A 615 17.06 -23.23 1.06
C PHE A 615 17.43 -21.92 0.37
N ILE A 616 17.82 -22.02 -0.89
CA ILE A 616 17.86 -20.91 -1.83
C ILE A 616 16.51 -20.86 -2.53
N TRP A 617 15.77 -19.79 -2.27
CA TRP A 617 14.54 -19.46 -2.98
C TRP A 617 14.87 -18.71 -4.26
N ARG A 618 14.64 -19.36 -5.40
CA ARG A 618 14.89 -18.84 -6.75
C ARG A 618 13.61 -18.25 -7.35
N ILE A 619 13.68 -17.00 -7.81
CA ILE A 619 12.58 -16.30 -8.47
C ILE A 619 12.98 -16.00 -9.92
N ALA A 620 12.57 -16.90 -10.82
CA ALA A 620 12.77 -16.77 -12.26
C ALA A 620 11.86 -15.71 -12.90
N PRO A 621 12.14 -15.22 -14.13
CA PRO A 621 11.32 -14.21 -14.81
C PRO A 621 9.85 -14.57 -15.04
N ASP A 622 9.52 -15.85 -15.13
CA ASP A 622 8.14 -16.34 -15.25
C ASP A 622 7.39 -16.36 -13.90
N LEU A 623 8.14 -16.30 -12.79
CA LEU A 623 7.64 -16.24 -11.41
C LEU A 623 7.74 -14.85 -10.78
N MET A 624 8.21 -13.84 -11.53
CA MET A 624 8.47 -12.51 -10.97
C MET A 624 7.22 -11.67 -10.78
N TRP A 625 6.15 -12.00 -11.50
CA TRP A 625 4.88 -11.30 -11.44
C TRP A 625 4.10 -11.73 -10.21
N GLN A 626 3.54 -10.77 -9.47
CA GLN A 626 2.54 -11.02 -8.43
C GLN A 626 1.15 -11.04 -9.06
N GLN A 627 0.18 -11.70 -8.41
CA GLN A 627 -1.25 -11.71 -8.76
C GLN A 627 -1.63 -12.49 -10.02
N PHE A 628 -0.69 -13.20 -10.65
CA PHE A 628 -1.03 -14.09 -11.77
C PHE A 628 -1.64 -15.42 -11.30
N ASP A 629 -1.19 -15.94 -10.15
CA ASP A 629 -1.73 -17.15 -9.52
C ASP A 629 -1.69 -17.04 -7.99
N ARG A 630 -2.86 -17.21 -7.36
CA ARG A 630 -3.03 -17.06 -5.92
C ARG A 630 -2.18 -18.04 -5.11
N ARG A 631 -2.00 -19.27 -5.59
CA ARG A 631 -1.23 -20.30 -4.88
C ARG A 631 0.23 -19.89 -4.76
N VAL A 632 0.77 -19.26 -5.80
CA VAL A 632 2.14 -18.73 -5.82
C VAL A 632 2.27 -17.56 -4.85
N ASP A 633 1.33 -16.61 -4.89
CA ASP A 633 1.33 -15.45 -3.99
C ASP A 633 1.29 -15.88 -2.51
N GLU A 634 0.41 -16.82 -2.11
CA GLU A 634 0.34 -17.28 -0.72
C GLU A 634 1.60 -18.01 -0.25
N VAL A 635 2.22 -18.81 -1.12
CA VAL A 635 3.53 -19.43 -0.82
C VAL A 635 4.59 -18.36 -0.63
N PHE A 636 4.64 -17.36 -1.52
CA PHE A 636 5.63 -16.28 -1.46
C PHE A 636 5.47 -15.44 -0.19
N GLU A 637 4.24 -15.16 0.24
CA GLU A 637 3.97 -14.44 1.50
C GLU A 637 4.47 -15.19 2.73
N VAL A 638 4.26 -16.51 2.77
CA VAL A 638 4.79 -17.34 3.86
C VAL A 638 6.32 -17.45 3.80
N LEU A 639 6.93 -17.54 2.62
CA LEU A 639 8.39 -17.50 2.48
C LEU A 639 8.98 -16.17 2.93
N HIS A 640 8.32 -15.06 2.62
CA HIS A 640 8.69 -13.75 3.16
C HIS A 640 8.53 -13.67 4.68
N ALA A 641 7.49 -14.28 5.26
CA ALA A 641 7.33 -14.39 6.70
C ALA A 641 8.50 -15.16 7.33
N PHE A 642 8.87 -16.33 6.82
CA PHE A 642 10.07 -17.04 7.26
C PHE A 642 11.33 -16.18 7.15
N ARG A 643 11.55 -15.51 6.02
CA ARG A 643 12.73 -14.63 5.84
C ARG A 643 12.78 -13.48 6.84
N ARG A 644 11.64 -12.83 7.14
CA ARG A 644 11.58 -11.81 8.20
C ARG A 644 11.99 -12.38 9.56
N MET A 645 11.58 -13.61 9.87
CA MET A 645 11.98 -14.27 11.12
C MET A 645 13.45 -14.65 11.16
N ASN A 646 14.01 -15.00 10.00
CA ASN A 646 15.42 -15.35 9.85
C ASN A 646 16.35 -14.12 9.88
N ALA A 647 15.84 -12.89 9.79
CA ALA A 647 16.65 -11.66 9.76
C ALA A 647 17.53 -11.49 11.02
N SER A 648 17.05 -12.01 12.15
CA SER A 648 17.80 -12.13 13.41
C SER A 648 17.57 -13.54 13.94
N LEU A 649 18.52 -14.45 13.68
CA LEU A 649 18.41 -15.82 14.18
C LEU A 649 18.54 -15.77 15.71
N SER A 650 17.40 -15.86 16.39
CA SER A 650 17.28 -16.02 17.84
C SER A 650 16.92 -17.46 18.23
N ASP A 651 16.70 -17.72 19.51
CA ASP A 651 16.15 -18.99 20.02
C ASP A 651 14.93 -19.47 19.21
N GLU A 652 14.86 -20.79 18.97
CA GLU A 652 13.86 -21.46 18.13
C GLU A 652 12.42 -21.21 18.60
N LEU A 653 12.18 -21.16 19.92
CA LEU A 653 10.84 -20.89 20.47
C LEU A 653 10.40 -19.46 20.15
N LEU A 654 11.32 -18.50 20.27
CA LEU A 654 11.03 -17.11 19.96
C LEU A 654 10.73 -16.92 18.47
N GLN A 655 11.46 -17.61 17.58
CA GLN A 655 11.16 -17.57 16.15
C GLN A 655 9.81 -18.20 15.82
N ALA A 656 9.46 -19.33 16.45
CA ALA A 656 8.16 -19.97 16.25
C ALA A 656 7.01 -19.05 16.67
N GLN A 657 7.15 -18.37 17.82
CA GLN A 657 6.18 -17.39 18.30
C GLN A 657 6.06 -16.17 17.39
N ARG A 658 7.17 -15.68 16.84
CA ARG A 658 7.15 -14.55 15.91
C ARG A 658 6.53 -14.94 14.57
N LEU A 659 6.85 -16.13 14.03
CA LEU A 659 6.23 -16.66 12.81
C LEU A 659 4.72 -16.80 12.99
N ASP A 660 4.28 -17.38 14.11
CA ASP A 660 2.87 -17.48 14.43
C ASP A 660 2.20 -16.10 14.47
N THR A 661 2.84 -15.15 15.14
CA THR A 661 2.35 -13.77 15.19
C THR A 661 2.20 -13.19 13.78
N GLU A 662 3.16 -13.45 12.87
CA GLU A 662 3.10 -13.01 11.48
C GLU A 662 1.98 -13.69 10.67
N LEU A 663 1.80 -15.00 10.82
CA LEU A 663 0.72 -15.75 10.15
C LEU A 663 -0.66 -15.31 10.65
N VAL A 664 -0.84 -15.16 11.96
CA VAL A 664 -2.09 -14.63 12.55
C VAL A 664 -2.34 -13.19 12.11
N ARG A 665 -1.29 -12.36 11.99
CA ARG A 665 -1.41 -11.01 11.41
C ARG A 665 -1.89 -11.08 9.97
N LEU A 666 -1.35 -11.99 9.15
CA LEU A 666 -1.81 -12.20 7.77
C LEU A 666 -3.27 -12.65 7.70
N GLU A 667 -3.73 -13.47 8.65
CA GLU A 667 -5.14 -13.91 8.75
C GLU A 667 -6.09 -12.78 9.18
N ARG A 668 -5.73 -12.04 10.24
CA ARG A 668 -6.55 -10.92 10.75
C ARG A 668 -6.74 -9.82 9.71
N ARG A 669 -5.73 -9.60 8.85
CA ARG A 669 -5.82 -8.65 7.72
C ARG A 669 -6.99 -8.94 6.77
N ARG A 670 -7.44 -10.19 6.66
CA ARG A 670 -8.42 -10.63 5.65
C ARG A 670 -9.83 -10.87 6.18
N LYS A 671 -9.99 -11.01 7.50
CA LYS A 671 -11.30 -11.08 8.16
C LYS A 671 -11.83 -9.65 8.38
N GLU A 672 -12.27 -9.00 7.30
CA GLU A 672 -12.92 -7.67 7.29
C GLU A 672 -14.33 -7.69 7.92
N SER A 673 -14.52 -8.33 9.08
CA SER A 673 -15.84 -8.37 9.72
C SER A 673 -16.06 -7.26 10.75
N ALA A 674 -15.12 -6.34 10.96
CA ALA A 674 -15.31 -5.20 11.85
C ALA A 674 -14.34 -4.03 11.61
N GLU A 675 -14.46 -3.32 10.47
CA GLU A 675 -13.69 -2.08 10.17
C GLU A 675 -13.62 -1.14 11.38
N PHE A 676 -14.76 -0.91 12.03
CA PHE A 676 -14.86 -0.04 13.20
C PHE A 676 -14.26 -0.63 14.48
N ASP A 677 -14.35 -1.95 14.72
CA ASP A 677 -13.68 -2.55 15.88
C ASP A 677 -12.16 -2.56 15.70
N ALA A 678 -11.70 -2.80 14.47
CA ALA A 678 -10.29 -2.70 14.11
C ALA A 678 -9.78 -1.26 14.29
N PHE A 679 -10.56 -0.26 13.88
CA PHE A 679 -10.27 1.14 14.12
C PHE A 679 -10.21 1.46 15.62
N ALA A 680 -11.21 1.04 16.40
CA ALA A 680 -11.22 1.23 17.85
C ALA A 680 -10.00 0.58 18.53
N GLY A 681 -9.63 -0.64 18.12
CA GLY A 681 -8.44 -1.32 18.59
C GLY A 681 -7.14 -0.57 18.25
N TRP A 682 -7.05 0.02 17.05
CA TRP A 682 -5.90 0.82 16.63
C TRP A 682 -5.80 2.17 17.34
N VAL A 683 -6.95 2.82 17.62
CA VAL A 683 -7.01 4.07 18.40
C VAL A 683 -6.68 3.82 19.87
N GLY A 684 -7.19 2.74 20.45
CA GLY A 684 -6.95 2.34 21.85
C GLY A 684 -5.61 1.65 22.10
N ALA A 685 -4.80 1.42 21.06
CA ALA A 685 -3.49 0.79 21.20
C ALA A 685 -2.57 1.64 22.07
N ARG A 686 -2.04 1.06 23.16
CA ARG A 686 -1.09 1.75 24.03
C ARG A 686 0.19 2.07 23.25
N PRO A 687 0.70 3.30 23.32
CA PRO A 687 1.97 3.64 22.69
C PRO A 687 3.08 2.77 23.29
N VAL A 688 4.03 2.35 22.47
CA VAL A 688 5.24 1.71 23.00
C VAL A 688 6.00 2.75 23.82
N ASP A 689 6.28 2.42 25.09
CA ASP A 689 6.93 3.34 26.01
C ASP A 689 8.27 3.84 25.46
N LEU A 690 8.54 5.12 25.68
CA LEU A 690 9.82 5.74 25.36
C LEU A 690 10.89 5.04 26.21
N ARG A 691 11.81 4.29 25.58
CA ARG A 691 12.99 3.82 26.32
C ARG A 691 13.79 5.05 26.77
N PRO A 692 14.39 5.03 27.96
CA PRO A 692 15.31 6.08 28.37
C PRO A 692 16.52 6.11 27.43
N TRP A 693 17.03 7.32 27.22
CA TRP A 693 18.15 7.77 26.37
C TRP A 693 19.18 6.70 25.93
N SER A 694 19.51 6.70 24.63
CA SER A 694 20.82 6.29 24.13
C SER A 694 21.40 7.39 23.24
N ASP A 695 22.70 7.70 23.38
CA ASP A 695 23.39 8.74 22.60
C ASP A 695 23.37 8.48 21.08
N ASN A 696 22.99 7.27 20.66
CA ASN A 696 22.91 6.84 19.27
C ASN A 696 21.58 7.19 18.57
N ASP A 697 20.54 7.59 19.31
CA ASP A 697 19.23 7.96 18.75
C ASP A 697 19.21 9.39 18.15
N ILE A 698 20.33 10.10 18.25
CA ILE A 698 20.55 11.47 17.76
C ILE A 698 21.59 11.42 16.64
N LEU A 699 21.15 11.16 15.41
CA LEU A 699 22.00 11.29 14.23
C LEU A 699 21.85 12.68 13.61
N ILE A 700 22.92 13.48 13.76
CA ILE A 700 23.15 14.80 13.13
C ILE A 700 22.81 14.76 11.64
#